data_AF-A0A3B9YA74-F1
#
_entry.id   AF-A0A3B9YA74-F1
#
_cell.length_a   1.000
_cell.length_b   1.000
_cell.length_c   1.000
_cell.angle_alpha   90.00
_cell.angle_beta   90.00
_cell.angle_gamma   90.00
#
_symmetry.space_group_name_H-M   'P 1'
#
loop_
_entity.id
_entity.type
_entity.pdbx_description
1 polymer ?
#
loop_
_entity_poly.entity_id
_entity_poly.type
_entity_poly.pdbx_seq_one_letter_code
_entity_poly.pdbx_strand_id
1 'polypeptide(L)'
;MESLLLRTLFRKIKMFLVLVVILCFFYVTGHSGFSTALESILEDLPERNDLPSSLTNIVGIASKAIRQEGEQSPTALSSPNGEDEHVLLSKPANAEQLEIARRLEKQGAVLVQGPPGTGKTHTIANLLGHLLAQGKSVLVTSHTAKALNVLREKVVEPLQPLCVSVLDDSTSREQMERSVDAITERLASSNTDTLEREAGILMRQRIELLRQLQETRQWLSEARFDEYRSIVLAGKQFSPSEAARFIKDHAATSSWIPTPVKLGEPFPLSQGELVELYRTNVTVTAKDEQEIGRILPNPGKLVTPADFEYLVTERVQLQHENLGYRRDLWTGAVKDRSQDALEQLQARLTSAVVPLRDSTGWCLAAIAAGCEGGPRRQAWEDLLTEIQSVSALAAQAHPLLLKYDPFLPEDCLPDRVEKVLDAVIEHLQKSGKLSTLTLLMHRDWKTLIDNTRVQGKSPEVLEHFIALRVFLRLKVARLNLLGRWQRQMVPLGGPDAMALGPEPERNCIQFVYPIRQCLDWFTITWVPLEQVLIEQGFLWNAFLAEMPVMLVEHGDLLRLREAVFEKLSPVVAAEVNRRVLAQNESKLRNVERQIELNSAGATKAEVIQQLFMAVKRLDAQRYRQAFNQLSHLHSQRKDLQRRHELLVKLDKVAPAWAAAIRDRLDIHGERDLPGDCAMAWQWRQLQDELDARARTSLEDLQERIARLSTELQRVTADLVEKKAWAAQARRTTLEQRQALQGWKALMKKVGKGKGKRAPRLLAAARQLMLVSQTCCPCLDYAFESRSGEF
;
A
#
# COMPACT_ATOMS: atom_id res chain seq x y z
N MET A 1 -86.55 43.75 31.07
CA MET A 1 -85.45 43.20 31.89
C MET A 1 -84.16 42.99 31.09
N GLU A 2 -84.17 43.08 29.75
CA GLU A 2 -82.97 42.95 28.91
C GLU A 2 -82.13 44.23 28.77
N SER A 3 -82.69 45.43 28.99
CA SER A 3 -81.92 46.69 28.93
C SER A 3 -81.00 46.93 30.15
N LEU A 4 -81.21 46.19 31.25
CA LEU A 4 -80.36 46.27 32.45
C LEU A 4 -79.08 45.43 32.30
N LEU A 5 -79.13 44.30 31.59
CA LEU A 5 -77.97 43.41 31.45
C LEU A 5 -76.86 44.02 30.57
N LEU A 6 -77.20 44.70 29.47
CA LEU A 6 -76.20 45.43 28.67
C LEU A 6 -75.62 46.65 29.38
N ARG A 7 -76.44 47.41 30.13
CA ARG A 7 -75.96 48.57 30.90
C ARG A 7 -75.06 48.18 32.08
N THR A 8 -75.23 46.97 32.63
CA THR A 8 -74.42 46.47 33.74
C THR A 8 -73.11 45.85 33.25
N LEU A 9 -73.07 45.27 32.04
CA LEU A 9 -71.82 44.78 31.42
C LEU A 9 -70.83 45.93 31.16
N PHE A 10 -71.31 47.11 30.75
CA PHE A 10 -70.46 48.25 30.41
C PHE A 10 -69.98 49.09 31.60
N ARG A 11 -70.67 49.07 32.75
CA ARG A 11 -70.31 49.91 33.92
C ARG A 11 -69.20 49.33 34.82
N LYS A 12 -68.81 48.06 34.66
CA LYS A 12 -67.79 47.39 35.50
C LYS A 12 -66.46 47.08 34.80
N ILE A 13 -66.29 47.43 33.53
CA ILE A 13 -65.08 47.13 32.76
C ILE A 13 -64.12 48.31 32.81
N LYS A 14 -63.30 48.39 33.86
CA LYS A 14 -62.02 49.10 33.78
C LYS A 14 -61.03 48.21 33.03
N MET A 15 -60.94 48.44 31.72
CA MET A 15 -59.87 48.01 30.81
C MET A 15 -59.65 46.49 30.66
N PHE A 16 -60.70 45.77 30.24
CA PHE A 16 -60.55 44.45 29.61
C PHE A 16 -60.42 44.60 28.09
N LEU A 17 -59.48 43.89 27.46
CA LEU A 17 -59.29 43.86 26.01
C LEU A 17 -59.63 42.45 25.51
N VAL A 18 -60.73 42.33 24.78
CA VAL A 18 -61.11 41.10 24.08
C VAL A 18 -60.88 41.34 22.59
N LEU A 19 -59.92 40.64 21.99
CA LEU A 19 -59.70 40.69 20.55
C LEU A 19 -60.46 39.51 19.93
N VAL A 20 -61.47 39.79 19.10
CA VAL A 20 -62.22 38.78 18.35
C VAL A 20 -61.98 39.03 16.87
N VAL A 21 -61.43 38.06 16.15
CA VAL A 21 -61.35 38.13 14.69
C VAL A 21 -62.72 37.72 14.16
N ILE A 22 -63.52 38.70 13.78
CA ILE A 22 -64.87 38.49 13.24
C ILE A 22 -64.85 38.97 11.79
N LEU A 23 -65.17 38.09 10.84
CA LEU A 23 -65.68 38.52 9.55
C LEU A 23 -67.12 38.99 9.76
N CYS A 24 -67.28 40.25 10.17
CA CYS A 24 -68.58 40.90 10.24
C CYS A 24 -68.54 42.20 9.45
N PHE A 25 -69.41 42.29 8.44
CA PHE A 25 -69.80 43.55 7.83
C PHE A 25 -70.62 44.35 8.84
N PHE A 26 -70.19 45.57 9.17
CA PHE A 26 -71.01 46.54 9.89
C PHE A 26 -70.91 47.90 9.20
N TYR A 27 -72.07 48.48 8.88
CA TYR A 27 -72.21 49.73 8.15
C TYR A 27 -72.95 50.76 9.02
N VAL A 28 -72.35 51.92 9.34
CA VAL A 28 -73.03 53.03 10.05
C VAL A 28 -72.45 54.40 9.66
N THR A 29 -73.32 55.36 9.28
CA THR A 29 -73.01 56.80 9.24
C THR A 29 -74.10 57.62 9.95
N GLY A 30 -73.72 58.49 10.91
CA GLY A 30 -74.56 59.52 11.53
C GLY A 30 -75.75 59.05 12.40
N HIS A 31 -76.32 59.95 13.23
CA HIS A 31 -77.36 59.71 14.26
C HIS A 31 -78.63 58.91 13.83
N SER A 32 -78.83 58.62 12.54
CA SER A 32 -79.83 57.67 12.04
C SER A 32 -79.39 56.21 12.07
N GLY A 33 -78.09 55.93 12.12
CA GLY A 33 -77.54 54.59 11.89
C GLY A 33 -77.54 53.64 13.07
N PHE A 34 -77.85 54.08 14.30
CA PHE A 34 -78.04 53.15 15.42
C PHE A 34 -79.35 52.35 15.29
N SER A 35 -80.43 53.00 14.84
CA SER A 35 -81.68 52.28 14.55
C SER A 35 -81.49 51.42 13.31
N THR A 36 -80.84 51.92 12.26
CA THR A 36 -80.57 51.16 11.04
C THR A 36 -79.64 49.97 11.28
N ALA A 37 -78.66 50.07 12.18
CA ALA A 37 -77.80 48.96 12.56
C ALA A 37 -78.55 47.93 13.42
N LEU A 38 -79.39 48.37 14.36
CA LEU A 38 -80.23 47.46 15.15
C LEU A 38 -81.28 46.78 14.29
N GLU A 39 -81.93 47.50 13.37
CA GLU A 39 -82.85 46.97 12.37
C GLU A 39 -82.14 45.99 11.45
N SER A 40 -80.96 46.33 10.92
CA SER A 40 -80.15 45.41 10.11
C SER A 40 -79.73 44.16 10.90
N ILE A 41 -79.35 44.29 12.18
CA ILE A 41 -79.04 43.13 13.03
C ILE A 41 -80.30 42.27 13.25
N LEU A 42 -81.46 42.91 13.47
CA LEU A 42 -82.74 42.23 13.66
C LEU A 42 -83.29 41.59 12.37
N GLU A 43 -82.97 42.14 11.20
CA GLU A 43 -83.26 41.59 9.87
C GLU A 43 -82.31 40.43 9.51
N ASP A 44 -81.05 40.48 9.94
CA ASP A 44 -80.01 39.48 9.65
C ASP A 44 -80.05 38.29 10.64
N LEU A 45 -80.45 38.53 11.90
CA LEU A 45 -80.59 37.53 12.97
C LEU A 45 -81.42 36.27 12.62
N PRO A 46 -82.56 36.36 11.90
CA PRO A 46 -83.39 35.20 11.56
C PRO A 46 -82.78 34.28 10.50
N GLU A 47 -81.95 34.80 9.59
CA GLU A 47 -81.38 34.03 8.47
C GLU A 47 -79.96 33.51 8.76
N ARG A 48 -79.30 34.06 9.79
CA ARG A 48 -77.88 33.81 10.06
C ARG A 48 -77.64 32.63 10.99
N ASN A 49 -77.31 31.48 10.40
CA ASN A 49 -77.04 30.23 11.10
C ASN A 49 -75.56 30.04 11.54
N ASP A 50 -74.66 30.99 11.27
CA ASP A 50 -73.21 30.85 11.42
C ASP A 50 -72.57 31.92 12.33
N LEU A 51 -72.79 31.83 13.65
CA LEU A 51 -72.05 32.66 14.60
C LEU A 51 -70.63 32.10 14.85
N PRO A 52 -69.58 32.95 14.83
CA PRO A 52 -68.22 32.52 15.18
C PRO A 52 -68.14 31.88 16.57
N SER A 53 -67.46 30.74 16.66
CA SER A 53 -67.29 30.00 17.93
C SER A 53 -66.65 30.83 19.04
N SER A 54 -65.78 31.78 18.67
CA SER A 54 -65.17 32.74 19.61
C SER A 54 -66.21 33.65 20.26
N LEU A 55 -67.22 34.12 19.52
CA LEU A 55 -68.30 34.96 20.07
C LEU A 55 -69.23 34.15 20.96
N THR A 56 -69.63 32.94 20.53
CA THR A 56 -70.47 32.05 21.35
C THR A 56 -69.78 31.71 22.67
N ASN A 57 -68.46 31.49 22.64
CA ASN A 57 -67.66 31.26 23.84
C ASN A 57 -67.60 32.48 24.78
N ILE A 58 -67.53 33.70 24.25
CA ILE A 58 -67.52 34.93 25.05
C ILE A 58 -68.85 35.17 25.76
N VAL A 59 -70.00 34.85 25.12
CA VAL A 59 -71.33 34.95 25.73
C VAL A 59 -71.77 33.71 26.51
N GLY A 60 -70.88 32.72 26.68
CA GLY A 60 -71.14 31.52 27.51
C GLY A 60 -72.00 30.45 26.84
N ILE A 61 -72.26 30.57 25.53
CA ILE A 61 -72.93 29.55 24.73
C ILE A 61 -71.85 28.60 24.23
N ALA A 62 -71.66 27.48 24.93
CA ALA A 62 -70.65 26.49 24.57
C ALA A 62 -70.94 25.92 23.16
N SER A 63 -70.22 26.41 22.15
CA SER A 63 -70.20 25.75 20.85
C SER A 63 -69.44 24.44 20.98
N LYS A 64 -70.06 23.32 20.61
CA LYS A 64 -69.39 22.02 20.42
C LYS A 64 -68.50 22.10 19.17
N ALA A 65 -67.46 22.91 19.20
CA ALA A 65 -66.40 22.93 18.20
C ALA A 65 -65.11 22.39 18.84
N ILE A 66 -64.93 21.07 18.64
CA ILE A 66 -63.66 20.34 18.48
C ILE A 66 -62.58 20.69 19.53
N ARG A 67 -62.60 19.98 20.66
CA ARG A 67 -61.35 19.58 21.30
C ARG A 67 -60.65 18.65 20.31
N GLN A 68 -59.66 19.13 19.55
CA GLN A 68 -58.73 18.20 18.92
C GLN A 68 -57.95 17.57 20.08
N GLU A 69 -58.32 16.34 20.42
CA GLU A 69 -57.53 15.46 21.27
C GLU A 69 -56.16 15.29 20.60
N GLY A 70 -55.17 16.01 21.13
CA GLY A 70 -53.82 16.03 20.56
C GLY A 70 -52.94 17.20 20.98
N GLU A 71 -53.29 18.01 21.99
CA GLU A 71 -52.34 18.97 22.54
C GLU A 71 -51.47 18.29 23.60
N GLN A 72 -50.30 17.84 23.14
CA GLN A 72 -49.12 17.69 24.00
C GLN A 72 -48.99 18.97 24.84
N SER A 73 -48.72 18.81 26.13
CA SER A 73 -48.25 19.89 27.02
C SER A 73 -47.30 20.82 26.25
N PRO A 74 -47.42 22.15 26.40
CA PRO A 74 -46.63 23.09 25.60
C PRO A 74 -45.16 22.72 25.76
N THR A 75 -44.59 22.16 24.69
CA THR A 75 -43.17 21.98 24.56
C THR A 75 -42.55 23.34 24.84
N ALA A 76 -41.56 23.34 25.74
CA ALA A 76 -40.83 24.51 26.18
C ALA A 76 -40.69 25.54 25.07
N LEU A 77 -40.98 26.81 25.39
CA LEU A 77 -40.77 28.03 24.57
C LEU A 77 -39.93 27.73 23.33
N SER A 78 -40.56 27.49 22.17
CA SER A 78 -39.86 27.07 20.94
C SER A 78 -38.85 28.12 20.42
N SER A 79 -38.77 29.28 21.06
CA SER A 79 -37.59 30.12 21.07
C SER A 79 -37.62 30.97 22.35
N PRO A 80 -36.68 30.81 23.31
CA PRO A 80 -36.68 31.60 24.55
C PRO A 80 -36.52 33.12 24.29
N ASN A 81 -36.09 33.48 23.08
CA ASN A 81 -35.82 34.86 22.68
C ASN A 81 -37.00 35.53 21.95
N GLY A 82 -38.17 34.89 21.84
CA GLY A 82 -39.38 35.53 21.29
C GLY A 82 -39.35 35.76 19.78
N GLU A 83 -38.80 34.81 19.04
CA GLU A 83 -38.69 34.85 17.57
C GLU A 83 -39.43 33.64 16.94
N ASP A 84 -40.11 33.88 15.83
CA ASP A 84 -40.92 32.87 15.12
C ASP A 84 -40.89 33.13 13.62
N GLU A 85 -40.81 32.06 12.81
CA GLU A 85 -40.73 32.15 11.36
C GLU A 85 -42.02 32.69 10.72
N HIS A 86 -43.18 32.38 11.30
CA HIS A 86 -44.50 32.68 10.75
C HIS A 86 -45.15 33.92 11.35
N VAL A 87 -44.81 34.28 12.60
CA VAL A 87 -45.33 35.49 13.25
C VAL A 87 -44.52 36.72 12.84
N LEU A 88 -45.18 37.71 12.24
CA LEU A 88 -44.56 38.92 11.70
C LEU A 88 -44.76 40.14 12.61
N LEU A 89 -43.92 40.26 13.64
CA LEU A 89 -43.95 41.40 14.55
C LEU A 89 -42.95 42.47 14.07
N SER A 90 -43.47 43.63 13.67
CA SER A 90 -42.69 44.75 13.10
C SER A 90 -41.85 45.55 14.11
N LYS A 91 -42.07 45.31 15.40
CA LYS A 91 -41.41 45.99 16.52
C LYS A 91 -41.00 44.99 17.60
N PRO A 92 -40.06 45.36 18.50
CA PRO A 92 -39.53 44.44 19.50
C PRO A 92 -40.67 43.87 20.36
N ALA A 93 -40.67 42.54 20.49
CA ALA A 93 -41.66 41.82 21.27
C ALA A 93 -40.95 40.80 22.15
N ASN A 94 -41.47 40.58 23.35
CA ASN A 94 -41.00 39.50 24.22
C ASN A 94 -41.71 38.18 23.88
N ALA A 95 -41.24 37.07 24.46
CA ALA A 95 -41.81 35.75 24.24
C ALA A 95 -43.32 35.67 24.57
N GLU A 96 -43.78 36.39 25.61
CA GLU A 96 -45.19 36.45 25.99
C GLU A 96 -46.06 37.15 24.93
N GLN A 97 -45.56 38.25 24.34
CA GLN A 97 -46.26 38.98 23.28
C GLN A 97 -46.33 38.19 21.97
N LEU A 98 -45.31 37.37 21.69
CA LEU A 98 -45.34 36.45 20.55
C LEU A 98 -46.36 35.32 20.77
N GLU A 99 -46.45 34.80 21.98
CA GLU A 99 -47.43 33.78 22.35
C GLU A 99 -48.88 34.28 22.18
N ILE A 100 -49.14 35.57 22.41
CA ILE A 100 -50.46 36.18 22.12
C ILE A 100 -50.82 36.00 20.64
N ALA A 101 -49.88 36.24 19.72
CA ALA A 101 -50.13 36.08 18.29
C ALA A 101 -50.39 34.61 17.91
N ARG A 102 -49.61 33.68 18.46
CA ARG A 102 -49.81 32.23 18.25
C ARG A 102 -51.16 31.74 18.76
N ARG A 103 -51.57 32.16 19.96
CA ARG A 103 -52.87 31.81 20.54
C ARG A 103 -54.02 32.40 19.73
N LEU A 104 -53.86 33.62 19.20
CA LEU A 104 -54.86 34.24 18.35
C LEU A 104 -55.12 33.43 17.08
N GLU A 105 -54.08 32.88 16.46
CA GLU A 105 -54.22 32.02 15.28
C GLU A 105 -54.91 30.69 15.58
N LYS A 106 -54.60 30.06 16.72
CA LYS A 106 -55.16 28.75 17.09
C LYS A 106 -56.59 28.82 17.63
N GLN A 107 -56.89 29.83 18.45
CA GLN A 107 -58.10 29.87 19.29
C GLN A 107 -59.14 30.91 18.83
N GLY A 108 -58.76 31.82 17.91
CA GLY A 108 -59.64 32.85 17.34
C GLY A 108 -60.00 34.01 18.29
N ALA A 109 -59.79 33.86 19.60
CA ALA A 109 -59.90 34.93 20.59
C ALA A 109 -58.84 34.78 21.69
N VAL A 110 -58.30 35.92 22.14
CA VAL A 110 -57.32 35.97 23.23
C VAL A 110 -57.67 37.09 24.19
N LEU A 111 -57.65 36.79 25.48
CA LEU A 111 -57.75 37.78 26.56
C LEU A 111 -56.35 38.19 27.01
N VAL A 112 -56.01 39.48 26.89
CA VAL A 112 -54.69 40.01 27.25
C VAL A 112 -54.75 40.86 28.52
N GLN A 113 -54.29 40.29 29.64
CA GLN A 113 -54.12 41.01 30.90
C GLN A 113 -52.71 41.59 31.02
N GLY A 114 -52.55 42.71 31.72
CA GLY A 114 -51.27 43.39 31.85
C GLY A 114 -51.38 44.69 32.66
N PRO A 115 -50.39 45.02 33.51
CA PRO A 115 -50.32 46.30 34.22
C PRO A 115 -50.32 47.53 33.28
N PRO A 116 -50.69 48.72 33.76
CA PRO A 116 -50.56 49.95 32.95
C PRO A 116 -49.09 50.17 32.56
N GLY A 117 -48.84 50.50 31.28
CA GLY A 117 -47.49 50.73 30.75
C GLY A 117 -46.79 49.50 30.15
N THR A 118 -47.35 48.28 30.25
CA THR A 118 -46.70 47.04 29.75
C THR A 118 -46.87 46.80 28.24
N GLY A 119 -46.94 47.87 27.45
CA GLY A 119 -46.88 47.77 25.99
C GLY A 119 -48.12 47.20 25.30
N LYS A 120 -49.31 47.14 25.92
CA LYS A 120 -50.54 46.63 25.29
C LYS A 120 -50.82 47.26 23.91
N THR A 121 -50.74 48.58 23.80
CA THR A 121 -50.91 49.30 22.52
C THR A 121 -49.85 48.88 21.49
N HIS A 122 -48.63 48.61 21.93
CA HIS A 122 -47.54 48.15 21.09
C HIS A 122 -47.80 46.73 20.57
N THR A 123 -48.30 45.84 21.43
CA THR A 123 -48.75 44.50 21.06
C THR A 123 -49.88 44.56 20.04
N ILE A 124 -50.86 45.45 20.23
CA ILE A 124 -51.96 45.63 19.27
C ILE A 124 -51.42 46.11 17.91
N ALA A 125 -50.48 47.06 17.88
CA ALA A 125 -49.88 47.53 16.63
C ALA A 125 -49.12 46.41 15.88
N ASN A 126 -48.39 45.57 16.61
CA ASN A 126 -47.69 44.41 16.04
C ASN A 126 -48.67 43.36 15.50
N LEU A 127 -49.75 43.05 16.24
CA LEU A 127 -50.81 42.15 15.77
C LEU A 127 -51.53 42.70 14.54
N LEU A 128 -51.78 44.01 14.51
CA LEU A 128 -52.40 44.69 13.37
C LEU A 128 -51.53 44.53 12.12
N GLY A 129 -50.22 44.79 12.23
CA GLY A 129 -49.28 44.54 11.13
C GLY A 129 -49.31 43.07 10.67
N HIS A 130 -49.22 42.12 11.60
CA HIS A 130 -49.28 40.69 11.30
C HIS A 130 -50.56 40.27 10.57
N LEU A 131 -51.73 40.69 11.07
CA LEU A 131 -53.04 40.37 10.46
C LEU A 131 -53.22 41.03 9.09
N LEU A 132 -52.76 42.27 8.92
CA LEU A 132 -52.78 42.94 7.62
C LEU A 132 -51.86 42.25 6.60
N ALA A 133 -50.68 41.79 7.02
CA ALA A 133 -49.78 41.01 6.17
C ALA A 133 -50.34 39.65 5.76
N GLN A 134 -51.27 39.08 6.55
CA GLN A 134 -52.04 37.89 6.17
C GLN A 134 -53.20 38.20 5.22
N GLY A 135 -53.44 39.48 4.92
CA GLY A 135 -54.57 39.91 4.10
C GLY A 135 -55.92 39.80 4.79
N LYS A 136 -55.97 39.89 6.13
CA LYS A 136 -57.22 39.95 6.91
C LYS A 136 -57.77 41.38 6.98
N SER A 137 -59.06 41.52 7.26
CA SER A 137 -59.68 42.82 7.59
C SER A 137 -59.74 42.95 9.10
N VAL A 138 -59.37 44.11 9.64
CA VAL A 138 -59.28 44.35 11.08
C VAL A 138 -60.17 45.54 11.46
N LEU A 139 -61.08 45.33 12.41
CA LEU A 139 -61.83 46.42 13.04
C LEU A 139 -61.23 46.67 14.41
N VAL A 140 -60.74 47.88 14.65
CA VAL A 140 -60.23 48.29 15.97
C VAL A 140 -61.25 49.18 16.65
N THR A 141 -61.64 48.81 17.87
CA THR A 141 -62.62 49.57 18.66
C THR A 141 -62.01 50.11 19.95
N SER A 142 -62.39 51.32 20.34
CA SER A 142 -61.98 51.93 21.61
C SER A 142 -63.07 52.85 22.17
N HIS A 143 -62.99 53.14 23.47
CA HIS A 143 -63.85 54.12 24.13
C HIS A 143 -63.44 55.57 23.82
N THR A 144 -62.19 55.82 23.37
CA THR A 144 -61.70 57.19 23.12
C THR A 144 -60.98 57.30 21.79
N ALA A 145 -61.23 58.37 21.04
CA ALA A 145 -60.52 58.67 19.79
C ALA A 145 -59.00 58.85 20.01
N LYS A 146 -58.59 59.39 21.17
CA LYS A 146 -57.18 59.53 21.54
C LYS A 146 -56.43 58.20 21.57
N ALA A 147 -57.06 57.12 22.04
CA ALA A 147 -56.42 55.80 22.08
C ALA A 147 -56.19 55.20 20.68
N LEU A 148 -57.07 55.49 19.73
CA LEU A 148 -56.94 55.06 18.32
C LEU A 148 -55.81 55.84 17.62
N ASN A 149 -55.70 57.14 17.86
CA ASN A 149 -54.59 57.95 17.34
C ASN A 149 -53.24 57.47 17.88
N VAL A 150 -53.14 57.19 19.18
CA VAL A 150 -51.92 56.64 19.79
C VAL A 150 -51.59 55.27 19.20
N LEU A 151 -52.58 54.42 18.93
CA LEU A 151 -52.35 53.13 18.29
C LEU A 151 -51.80 53.29 16.86
N ARG A 152 -52.40 54.18 16.05
CA ARG A 152 -51.95 54.47 14.68
C ARG A 152 -50.50 54.95 14.64
N GLU A 153 -50.10 55.84 15.55
CA GLU A 153 -48.71 56.29 15.67
C GLU A 153 -47.74 55.14 16.03
N LYS A 154 -48.23 54.07 16.66
CA LYS A 154 -47.45 52.86 16.95
C LYS A 154 -47.45 51.86 15.80
N VAL A 155 -48.31 51.98 14.79
CA VAL A 155 -48.22 51.17 13.56
C VAL A 155 -47.04 51.70 12.72
N VAL A 156 -46.31 50.81 12.05
CA VAL A 156 -45.22 51.22 11.16
C VAL A 156 -45.74 52.18 10.08
N GLU A 157 -44.99 53.24 9.80
CA GLU A 157 -45.40 54.36 8.95
C GLU A 157 -46.02 53.93 7.61
N PRO A 158 -45.47 52.94 6.87
CA PRO A 158 -46.03 52.53 5.59
C PRO A 158 -47.42 51.87 5.66
N LEU A 159 -47.83 51.38 6.83
CA LEU A 159 -49.14 50.74 7.04
C LEU A 159 -50.18 51.72 7.63
N GLN A 160 -49.76 52.88 8.14
CA GLN A 160 -50.69 53.87 8.70
C GLN A 160 -51.78 54.34 7.72
N PRO A 161 -51.53 54.48 6.40
CA PRO A 161 -52.58 54.81 5.44
C PRO A 161 -53.69 53.76 5.36
N LEU A 162 -53.38 52.48 5.63
CA LEU A 162 -54.33 51.37 5.62
C LEU A 162 -55.27 51.39 6.84
N CYS A 163 -54.97 52.20 7.85
CA CYS A 163 -55.79 52.42 9.03
C CYS A 163 -56.66 53.68 8.83
N VAL A 164 -57.94 53.47 8.51
CA VAL A 164 -58.89 54.55 8.25
C VAL A 164 -59.80 54.76 9.45
N SER A 165 -59.85 55.98 9.97
CA SER A 165 -60.78 56.34 11.05
C SER A 165 -62.13 56.75 10.49
N VAL A 166 -63.22 56.16 11.01
CA VAL A 166 -64.60 56.46 10.63
C VAL A 166 -65.28 57.18 11.81
N LEU A 167 -64.95 58.46 11.99
CA LEU A 167 -65.57 59.33 13.00
C LEU A 167 -66.16 60.59 12.34
N ASP A 168 -67.25 61.12 12.93
CA ASP A 168 -68.01 62.28 12.45
C ASP A 168 -67.43 63.64 12.94
N ASP A 169 -66.10 63.76 13.08
CA ASP A 169 -65.41 65.00 13.43
C ASP A 169 -64.59 65.59 12.26
N SER A 170 -64.27 66.89 12.31
CA SER A 170 -63.56 67.58 11.22
C SER A 170 -62.14 67.07 11.01
N THR A 171 -61.48 66.62 12.09
CA THR A 171 -60.13 66.05 12.08
C THR A 171 -60.07 64.69 11.38
N SER A 172 -61.09 63.86 11.56
CA SER A 172 -61.21 62.52 10.97
C SER A 172 -61.51 62.59 9.49
N ARG A 173 -62.16 63.67 9.04
CA ARG A 173 -62.40 63.93 7.62
C ARG A 173 -61.12 64.22 6.85
N GLU A 174 -60.26 65.08 7.37
CA GLU A 174 -58.94 65.34 6.80
C GLU A 174 -58.05 64.09 6.83
N GLN A 175 -58.17 63.30 7.89
CA GLN A 175 -57.41 62.07 8.08
C GLN A 175 -57.85 60.97 7.11
N MET A 176 -59.16 60.86 6.85
CA MET A 176 -59.75 59.99 5.83
C MET A 176 -59.32 60.40 4.42
N GLU A 177 -59.34 61.70 4.11
CA GLU A 177 -58.83 62.24 2.83
C GLU A 177 -57.37 61.85 2.59
N ARG A 178 -56.49 62.05 3.59
CA ARG A 178 -55.07 61.68 3.48
C ARG A 178 -54.86 60.18 3.29
N SER A 179 -55.59 59.34 4.03
CA SER A 179 -55.48 57.88 3.88
C SER A 179 -55.99 57.41 2.51
N VAL A 180 -57.12 57.95 2.02
CA VAL A 180 -57.67 57.62 0.69
C VAL A 180 -56.75 58.11 -0.43
N ASP A 181 -56.15 59.29 -0.29
CA ASP A 181 -55.16 59.81 -1.24
C ASP A 181 -53.94 58.90 -1.33
N ALA A 182 -53.37 58.53 -0.18
CA ALA A 182 -52.21 57.65 -0.09
C ALA A 182 -52.51 56.23 -0.61
N ILE A 183 -53.69 55.67 -0.31
CA ILE A 183 -54.13 54.37 -0.84
C ILE A 183 -54.28 54.45 -2.36
N THR A 184 -54.91 55.50 -2.88
CA THR A 184 -55.14 55.64 -4.34
C THR A 184 -53.82 55.81 -5.09
N GLU A 185 -52.89 56.59 -4.55
CA GLU A 185 -51.55 56.79 -5.11
C GLU A 185 -50.74 55.49 -5.11
N ARG A 186 -50.68 54.79 -3.97
CA ARG A 186 -50.00 53.49 -3.82
C ARG A 186 -50.61 52.42 -4.72
N LEU A 187 -51.94 52.33 -4.84
CA LEU A 187 -52.62 51.37 -5.72
C LEU A 187 -52.43 51.68 -7.21
N ALA A 188 -52.21 52.95 -7.57
CA ALA A 188 -51.93 53.35 -8.95
C ALA A 188 -50.46 53.10 -9.34
N SER A 189 -49.53 53.23 -8.39
CA SER A 189 -48.09 53.07 -8.62
C SER A 189 -47.57 51.64 -8.42
N SER A 190 -48.33 50.76 -7.75
CA SER A 190 -47.85 49.43 -7.35
C SER A 190 -48.40 48.31 -8.24
N ASN A 191 -47.52 47.42 -8.68
CA ASN A 191 -47.90 46.15 -9.29
C ASN A 191 -47.94 45.04 -8.21
N THR A 192 -49.06 44.32 -8.12
CA THR A 192 -49.25 43.22 -7.16
C THR A 192 -48.15 42.17 -7.28
N ASP A 193 -47.78 41.78 -8.50
CA ASP A 193 -46.76 40.74 -8.74
C ASP A 193 -45.37 41.18 -8.28
N THR A 194 -45.04 42.48 -8.38
CA THR A 194 -43.75 42.99 -7.93
C THR A 194 -43.67 43.03 -6.40
N LEU A 195 -44.75 43.46 -5.73
CA LEU A 195 -44.83 43.45 -4.26
C LEU A 195 -44.71 42.04 -3.69
N GLU A 196 -45.28 41.03 -4.34
CA GLU A 196 -45.20 39.64 -3.91
C GLU A 196 -43.82 39.02 -4.12
N ARG A 197 -43.17 39.33 -5.24
CA ARG A 197 -41.77 38.92 -5.46
C ARG A 197 -40.84 39.52 -4.42
N GLU A 198 -40.99 40.82 -4.14
CA GLU A 198 -40.24 41.51 -3.08
C GLU A 198 -40.51 40.90 -1.70
N ALA A 199 -41.77 40.61 -1.37
CA ALA A 199 -42.14 39.91 -0.14
C ALA A 199 -41.51 38.50 -0.05
N GLY A 200 -41.43 37.76 -1.16
CA GLY A 200 -40.77 36.46 -1.22
C GLY A 200 -39.26 36.54 -0.97
N ILE A 201 -38.60 37.58 -1.48
CA ILE A 201 -37.17 37.84 -1.23
C ILE A 201 -36.95 38.19 0.25
N LEU A 202 -37.72 39.13 0.79
CA LEU A 202 -37.64 39.55 2.19
C LEU A 202 -37.95 38.39 3.15
N MET A 203 -38.88 37.48 2.81
CA MET A 203 -39.15 36.27 3.60
C MET A 203 -37.92 35.35 3.67
N ARG A 204 -37.26 35.09 2.54
CA ARG A 204 -36.03 34.26 2.53
C ARG A 204 -34.89 34.92 3.32
N GLN A 205 -34.72 36.23 3.17
CA GLN A 205 -33.74 37.00 3.94
C GLN A 205 -34.03 36.91 5.44
N ARG A 206 -35.30 37.01 5.84
CA ARG A 206 -35.73 36.87 7.23
C ARG A 206 -35.39 35.50 7.82
N ILE A 207 -35.67 34.42 7.09
CA ILE A 207 -35.37 33.04 7.53
C ILE A 207 -33.86 32.87 7.74
N GLU A 208 -33.04 33.37 6.81
CA GLU A 208 -31.59 33.28 6.92
C GLU A 208 -31.04 34.12 8.09
N LEU A 209 -31.57 35.33 8.31
CA LEU A 209 -31.21 36.15 9.46
C LEU A 209 -31.57 35.47 10.80
N LEU A 210 -32.73 34.82 10.88
CA LEU A 210 -33.12 34.03 12.06
C LEU A 210 -32.13 32.88 12.33
N ARG A 211 -31.76 32.13 11.30
CA ARG A 211 -30.77 31.04 11.40
C ARG A 211 -29.42 31.55 11.91
N GLN A 212 -28.88 32.60 11.28
CA GLN A 212 -27.60 33.20 11.67
C GLN A 212 -27.62 33.73 13.09
N LEU A 213 -28.73 34.35 13.51
CA LEU A 213 -28.91 34.87 14.86
C LEU A 213 -28.93 33.73 15.89
N GLN A 214 -29.61 32.63 15.60
CA GLN A 214 -29.66 31.44 16.45
C GLN A 214 -28.27 30.80 16.61
N GLU A 215 -27.54 30.61 15.50
CA GLU A 215 -26.17 30.07 15.51
C GLU A 215 -25.21 30.97 16.28
N THR A 216 -25.24 32.29 16.04
CA THR A 216 -24.36 33.23 16.73
C THR A 216 -24.65 33.27 18.24
N ARG A 217 -25.92 33.18 18.64
CA ARG A 217 -26.30 33.08 20.07
C ARG A 217 -25.84 31.77 20.70
N GLN A 218 -25.92 30.66 19.95
CA GLN A 218 -25.41 29.38 20.41
C GLN A 218 -23.90 29.43 20.62
N TRP A 219 -23.14 29.98 19.67
CA TRP A 219 -21.71 30.21 19.83
C TRP A 219 -21.37 31.13 21.00
N LEU A 220 -22.15 32.21 21.22
CA LEU A 220 -21.95 33.07 22.39
C LEU A 220 -22.19 32.30 23.70
N SER A 221 -23.20 31.44 23.73
CA SER A 221 -23.48 30.58 24.88
C SER A 221 -22.31 29.63 25.14
N GLU A 222 -21.85 28.92 24.11
CA GLU A 222 -20.72 27.99 24.17
C GLU A 222 -19.44 28.71 24.63
N ALA A 223 -19.10 29.85 24.04
CA ALA A 223 -17.94 30.66 24.41
C ALA A 223 -17.99 31.16 25.87
N ARG A 224 -19.17 31.56 26.37
CA ARG A 224 -19.35 31.92 27.79
C ARG A 224 -19.19 30.72 28.72
N PHE A 225 -19.64 29.54 28.30
CA PHE A 225 -19.42 28.32 29.06
C PHE A 225 -17.94 27.93 29.06
N ASP A 226 -17.21 28.17 27.98
CA ASP A 226 -15.80 27.81 27.84
C ASP A 226 -14.84 28.60 28.77
N GLU A 227 -15.26 29.75 29.30
CA GLU A 227 -14.52 30.45 30.39
C GLU A 227 -14.51 29.66 31.71
N TYR A 228 -15.54 28.84 31.95
CA TYR A 228 -15.70 28.08 33.20
C TYR A 228 -15.58 26.57 33.00
N ARG A 229 -15.76 26.08 31.78
CA ARG A 229 -15.79 24.66 31.45
C ARG A 229 -14.39 24.07 31.58
N SER A 230 -14.28 23.03 32.40
CA SER A 230 -13.06 22.26 32.56
C SER A 230 -12.61 21.66 31.22
N ILE A 231 -11.32 21.80 30.90
CA ILE A 231 -10.65 21.10 29.81
C ILE A 231 -10.43 19.66 30.27
N VAL A 232 -10.95 18.69 29.52
CA VAL A 232 -10.77 17.26 29.83
C VAL A 232 -9.72 16.68 28.90
N LEU A 233 -8.58 16.28 29.47
CA LEU A 233 -7.49 15.63 28.74
C LEU A 233 -7.10 14.33 29.45
N ALA A 234 -7.13 13.21 28.72
CA ALA A 234 -6.79 11.89 29.25
C ALA A 234 -7.47 11.54 30.59
N GLY A 235 -8.74 11.93 30.75
CA GLY A 235 -9.53 11.68 31.96
C GLY A 235 -9.27 12.63 33.13
N LYS A 236 -8.30 13.55 33.02
CA LYS A 236 -8.06 14.62 34.00
C LYS A 236 -8.81 15.88 33.59
N GLN A 237 -9.37 16.58 34.57
CA GLN A 237 -10.04 17.86 34.38
C GLN A 237 -9.12 18.99 34.82
N PHE A 238 -8.97 19.99 33.96
CA PHE A 238 -8.23 21.23 34.25
C PHE A 238 -9.20 22.40 34.14
N SER A 239 -9.30 23.25 35.16
CA SER A 239 -9.89 24.57 34.95
C SER A 239 -9.02 25.39 33.99
N PRO A 240 -9.57 26.35 33.23
CA PRO A 240 -8.77 27.19 32.33
C PRO A 240 -7.59 27.90 33.04
N SER A 241 -7.79 28.33 34.29
CA SER A 241 -6.74 28.93 35.13
C SER A 241 -5.63 27.95 35.51
N GLU A 242 -5.98 26.71 35.85
CA GLU A 242 -5.01 25.65 36.13
C GLU A 242 -4.24 25.26 34.87
N ALA A 243 -4.92 25.17 33.72
CA ALA A 243 -4.30 24.92 32.42
C ALA A 243 -3.29 26.03 32.07
N ALA A 244 -3.66 27.30 32.22
CA ALA A 244 -2.78 28.43 31.95
C ALA A 244 -1.56 28.46 32.89
N ARG A 245 -1.76 28.14 34.18
CA ARG A 245 -0.65 28.02 35.15
C ARG A 245 0.28 26.85 34.77
N PHE A 246 -0.29 25.68 34.43
CA PHE A 246 0.46 24.52 33.99
C PHE A 246 1.32 24.83 32.76
N ILE A 247 0.76 25.50 31.76
CA ILE A 247 1.47 25.92 30.55
C ILE A 247 2.64 26.84 30.91
N LYS A 248 2.40 27.87 31.73
CA LYS A 248 3.44 28.83 32.13
C LYS A 248 4.59 28.15 32.88
N ASP A 249 4.26 27.29 33.84
CA ASP A 249 5.25 26.62 34.70
C ASP A 249 6.13 25.62 33.92
N HIS A 250 5.60 25.03 32.83
CA HIS A 250 6.30 24.01 32.04
C HIS A 250 6.71 24.50 30.63
N ALA A 251 6.57 25.80 30.33
CA ALA A 251 6.87 26.34 29.01
C ALA A 251 8.34 26.12 28.60
N ALA A 252 9.28 26.22 29.54
CA ALA A 252 10.71 26.06 29.25
C ALA A 252 11.10 24.62 28.89
N THR A 253 10.36 23.62 29.35
CA THR A 253 10.73 22.19 29.23
C THR A 253 9.81 21.39 28.31
N SER A 254 8.59 21.85 28.06
CA SER A 254 7.53 21.07 27.39
C SER A 254 6.90 21.74 26.17
N SER A 255 7.36 22.93 25.75
CA SER A 255 6.78 23.69 24.63
C SER A 255 7.25 23.26 23.23
N TRP A 256 8.07 22.22 23.14
CA TRP A 256 8.83 21.87 21.95
C TRP A 256 8.05 21.09 20.87
N ILE A 257 6.84 20.59 21.14
CA ILE A 257 5.99 19.97 20.10
C ILE A 257 5.38 21.07 19.22
N PRO A 258 5.45 21.03 17.88
CA PRO A 258 4.82 22.03 17.01
C PRO A 258 3.27 21.99 16.99
N THR A 259 2.64 23.15 16.71
CA THR A 259 1.20 23.29 16.44
C THR A 259 0.92 23.17 14.92
N PRO A 260 -0.24 22.68 14.45
CA PRO A 260 -1.41 22.24 15.23
C PRO A 260 -1.39 20.77 15.63
N VAL A 261 -2.02 20.49 16.77
CA VAL A 261 -2.41 19.13 17.18
C VAL A 261 -3.93 18.98 17.16
N LYS A 262 -4.42 17.74 16.95
CA LYS A 262 -5.85 17.43 17.06
C LYS A 262 -6.24 17.36 18.55
N LEU A 263 -7.15 18.24 18.95
CA LEU A 263 -7.57 18.41 20.35
C LEU A 263 -8.33 17.18 20.89
N GLY A 264 -8.06 16.82 22.13
CA GLY A 264 -8.76 15.76 22.87
C GLY A 264 -8.34 14.32 22.53
N GLU A 265 -7.49 14.12 21.52
CA GLU A 265 -7.01 12.80 21.14
C GLU A 265 -5.88 12.30 22.08
N PRO A 266 -5.85 10.99 22.40
CA PRO A 266 -4.74 10.42 23.13
C PRO A 266 -3.45 10.46 22.30
N PHE A 267 -2.32 10.35 23.00
CA PHE A 267 -1.02 10.31 22.37
C PHE A 267 -0.90 9.08 21.43
N PRO A 268 -0.55 9.26 20.13
CA PRO A 268 -0.72 8.20 19.11
C PRO A 268 0.37 7.12 19.12
N LEU A 269 1.49 7.35 19.82
CA LEU A 269 2.66 6.47 19.85
C LEU A 269 3.03 6.16 21.30
N SER A 270 3.66 5.01 21.57
CA SER A 270 4.30 4.78 22.87
C SER A 270 5.62 5.55 22.99
N GLN A 271 6.12 5.74 24.22
CA GLN A 271 7.44 6.37 24.44
C GLN A 271 8.56 5.60 23.73
N GLY A 272 8.50 4.26 23.73
CA GLY A 272 9.47 3.42 23.02
C GLY A 272 9.43 3.62 21.51
N GLU A 273 8.24 3.67 20.91
CA GLU A 273 8.06 3.96 19.48
C GLU A 273 8.58 5.36 19.10
N LEU A 274 8.43 6.35 19.98
CA LEU A 274 8.91 7.70 19.70
C LEU A 274 10.45 7.80 19.78
N VAL A 275 11.06 7.14 20.77
CA VAL A 275 12.53 6.99 20.85
C VAL A 275 13.06 6.25 19.62
N GLU A 276 12.38 5.19 19.19
CA GLU A 276 12.68 4.45 17.96
C GLU A 276 12.63 5.40 16.75
N LEU A 277 11.57 6.18 16.61
CA LEU A 277 11.41 7.16 15.52
C LEU A 277 12.53 8.19 15.49
N TYR A 278 12.90 8.79 16.63
CA TYR A 278 13.99 9.77 16.68
C TYR A 278 15.36 9.14 16.39
N ARG A 279 15.61 7.90 16.84
CA ARG A 279 16.83 7.17 16.47
C ARG A 279 16.97 7.00 14.95
N THR A 280 15.85 6.85 14.23
CA THR A 280 15.89 6.75 12.76
C THR A 280 16.37 8.01 12.05
N ASN A 281 16.40 9.18 12.71
CA ASN A 281 16.99 10.39 12.12
C ASN A 281 18.48 10.23 11.82
N VAL A 282 19.18 9.40 12.61
CA VAL A 282 20.61 9.11 12.45
C VAL A 282 20.85 7.75 11.78
N THR A 283 20.04 6.73 12.09
CA THR A 283 20.26 5.40 11.49
C THR A 283 19.89 5.35 10.02
N VAL A 284 19.02 6.23 9.53
CA VAL A 284 18.69 6.39 8.11
C VAL A 284 18.85 7.86 7.74
N THR A 285 19.85 8.19 6.92
CA THR A 285 20.06 9.58 6.50
C THR A 285 19.08 9.99 5.41
N ALA A 286 18.85 11.28 5.20
CA ALA A 286 18.01 11.76 4.09
C ALA A 286 18.51 11.28 2.71
N LYS A 287 19.83 11.11 2.55
CA LYS A 287 20.42 10.53 1.35
C LYS A 287 20.07 9.05 1.21
N ASP A 288 20.14 8.28 2.30
CA ASP A 288 19.75 6.87 2.31
C ASP A 288 18.27 6.71 1.95
N GLU A 289 17.38 7.56 2.48
CA GLU A 289 15.95 7.55 2.14
C GLU A 289 15.71 7.74 0.63
N GLN A 290 16.43 8.69 0.02
CA GLN A 290 16.35 8.94 -1.42
C GLN A 290 16.89 7.77 -2.26
N GLU A 291 17.96 7.11 -1.82
CA GLU A 291 18.54 5.95 -2.49
C GLU A 291 17.65 4.71 -2.35
N ILE A 292 17.13 4.44 -1.14
CA ILE A 292 16.25 3.29 -0.85
C ILE A 292 14.91 3.42 -1.57
N GLY A 293 14.42 4.66 -1.77
CA GLY A 293 13.23 4.94 -2.58
C GLY A 293 13.37 4.57 -4.06
N ARG A 294 14.58 4.24 -4.54
CA ARG A 294 14.86 3.77 -5.90
C ARG A 294 14.97 2.23 -5.94
N ILE A 295 15.04 1.69 -7.15
CA ILE A 295 15.21 0.23 -7.34
C ILE A 295 16.65 -0.14 -6.98
N LEU A 296 16.81 -0.89 -5.88
CA LEU A 296 18.10 -1.47 -5.47
C LEU A 296 18.03 -3.01 -5.57
N PRO A 297 19.00 -3.66 -6.27
CA PRO A 297 19.12 -5.10 -6.32
C PRO A 297 19.46 -5.67 -4.94
N ASN A 298 19.18 -6.96 -4.75
CA ASN A 298 19.61 -7.68 -3.56
C ASN A 298 21.14 -7.89 -3.63
N PRO A 299 21.92 -7.40 -2.64
CA PRO A 299 23.37 -7.63 -2.59
C PRO A 299 23.75 -9.11 -2.71
N GLY A 300 22.94 -10.02 -2.15
CA GLY A 300 23.19 -11.47 -2.19
C GLY A 300 23.00 -12.12 -3.57
N LYS A 301 22.47 -11.39 -4.57
CA LYS A 301 22.41 -11.84 -5.96
C LYS A 301 23.58 -11.33 -6.82
N LEU A 302 24.38 -10.42 -6.28
CA LEU A 302 25.54 -9.85 -6.96
C LEU A 302 26.81 -10.63 -6.58
N VAL A 303 27.84 -10.53 -7.41
CA VAL A 303 29.16 -11.12 -7.11
C VAL A 303 29.75 -10.42 -5.88
N THR A 304 30.30 -11.21 -4.97
CA THR A 304 30.87 -10.64 -3.73
C THR A 304 32.10 -9.79 -4.05
N PRO A 305 32.46 -8.82 -3.20
CA PRO A 305 33.68 -8.05 -3.39
C PRO A 305 34.95 -8.90 -3.48
N ALA A 306 35.01 -10.01 -2.74
CA ALA A 306 36.16 -10.92 -2.76
C ALA A 306 36.25 -11.68 -4.09
N ASP A 307 35.13 -12.20 -4.60
CA ASP A 307 35.09 -12.89 -5.89
C ASP A 307 35.41 -11.94 -7.05
N PHE A 308 34.90 -10.71 -7.00
CA PHE A 308 35.19 -9.70 -8.03
C PHE A 308 36.68 -9.31 -8.02
N GLU A 309 37.27 -9.09 -6.84
CA GLU A 309 38.70 -8.82 -6.68
C GLU A 309 39.56 -9.98 -7.19
N TYR A 310 39.17 -11.22 -6.90
CA TYR A 310 39.81 -12.41 -7.44
C TYR A 310 39.78 -12.42 -8.97
N LEU A 311 38.60 -12.22 -9.59
CA LEU A 311 38.46 -12.19 -11.05
C LEU A 311 39.32 -11.11 -11.71
N VAL A 312 39.40 -9.92 -11.12
CA VAL A 312 40.22 -8.82 -11.64
C VAL A 312 41.71 -9.14 -11.50
N THR A 313 42.13 -9.64 -10.34
CA THR A 313 43.53 -9.97 -10.06
C THR A 313 44.03 -11.10 -10.94
N GLU A 314 43.26 -12.19 -11.03
CA GLU A 314 43.58 -13.34 -11.87
C GLU A 314 43.62 -12.95 -13.35
N ARG A 315 42.70 -12.08 -13.81
CA ARG A 315 42.75 -11.53 -15.17
C ARG A 315 44.05 -10.77 -15.44
N VAL A 316 44.51 -9.92 -14.52
CA VAL A 316 45.77 -9.19 -14.68
C VAL A 316 46.95 -10.16 -14.70
N GLN A 317 46.97 -11.16 -13.83
CA GLN A 317 48.03 -12.19 -13.84
C GLN A 317 48.07 -12.95 -15.17
N LEU A 318 46.92 -13.44 -15.64
CA LEU A 318 46.83 -14.17 -16.91
C LEU A 318 47.20 -13.32 -18.14
N GLN A 319 47.05 -12.00 -18.07
CA GLN A 319 47.51 -11.10 -19.13
C GLN A 319 49.03 -10.98 -19.24
N HIS A 320 49.77 -11.32 -18.18
CA HIS A 320 51.24 -11.36 -18.22
C HIS A 320 51.77 -12.70 -18.76
N GLU A 321 50.90 -13.73 -18.85
CA GLU A 321 51.24 -15.03 -19.42
C GLU A 321 51.26 -15.01 -20.95
N ASN A 322 52.03 -15.90 -21.57
CA ASN A 322 52.07 -16.04 -23.03
C ASN A 322 50.85 -16.82 -23.55
N LEU A 323 49.68 -16.19 -23.53
CA LEU A 323 48.42 -16.76 -24.01
C LEU A 323 48.43 -17.10 -25.51
N GLY A 324 49.36 -16.52 -26.28
CA GLY A 324 49.54 -16.81 -27.71
C GLY A 324 50.35 -18.08 -27.98
N TYR A 325 51.00 -18.64 -26.96
CA TYR A 325 51.89 -19.78 -27.12
C TYR A 325 51.15 -20.99 -27.68
N ARG A 326 51.64 -21.46 -28.84
CA ARG A 326 51.16 -22.65 -29.57
C ARG A 326 49.64 -22.73 -29.76
N ARG A 327 48.99 -21.58 -29.96
CA ARG A 327 47.54 -21.50 -30.24
C ARG A 327 47.14 -22.23 -31.52
N ASP A 328 48.06 -22.34 -32.48
CA ASP A 328 47.95 -23.12 -33.72
C ASP A 328 47.63 -24.60 -33.51
N LEU A 329 48.05 -25.17 -32.37
CA LEU A 329 47.80 -26.58 -32.04
C LEU A 329 46.41 -26.86 -31.47
N TRP A 330 45.55 -25.85 -31.34
CA TRP A 330 44.25 -25.97 -30.72
C TRP A 330 43.13 -25.55 -31.66
N THR A 331 42.15 -26.42 -31.87
CA THR A 331 40.94 -26.06 -32.60
C THR A 331 40.07 -25.15 -31.71
N GLY A 332 39.81 -23.91 -32.15
CA GLY A 332 39.09 -22.90 -31.36
C GLY A 332 37.58 -23.15 -31.13
N ALA A 333 37.09 -24.37 -31.37
CA ALA A 333 35.68 -24.64 -31.62
C ALA A 333 34.84 -25.12 -30.43
N VAL A 334 35.37 -25.30 -29.22
CA VAL A 334 34.58 -25.94 -28.15
C VAL A 334 34.48 -25.09 -26.90
N LYS A 335 33.36 -24.37 -26.81
CA LYS A 335 32.85 -23.75 -25.59
C LYS A 335 32.49 -24.87 -24.59
N ASP A 336 32.77 -24.66 -23.31
CA ASP A 336 32.47 -25.57 -22.18
C ASP A 336 33.40 -26.77 -21.94
N ARG A 337 34.71 -26.60 -22.09
CA ARG A 337 35.67 -27.60 -21.61
C ARG A 337 36.32 -27.17 -20.31
N SER A 338 36.24 -28.05 -19.32
CA SER A 338 36.83 -27.83 -17.99
C SER A 338 38.36 -27.68 -18.09
N GLN A 339 38.90 -26.67 -17.41
CA GLN A 339 40.33 -26.48 -17.22
C GLN A 339 40.93 -27.62 -16.39
N ASP A 340 40.23 -28.04 -15.33
CA ASP A 340 40.67 -29.10 -14.41
C ASP A 340 40.78 -30.44 -15.14
N ALA A 341 39.88 -30.70 -16.09
CA ALA A 341 39.94 -31.90 -16.91
C ALA A 341 41.21 -31.95 -17.77
N LEU A 342 41.68 -30.80 -18.26
CA LEU A 342 42.86 -30.70 -19.09
C LEU A 342 44.16 -30.84 -18.27
N GLU A 343 44.21 -30.24 -17.08
CA GLU A 343 45.32 -30.42 -16.13
C GLU A 343 45.44 -31.87 -15.64
N GLN A 344 44.32 -32.51 -15.30
CA GLN A 344 44.28 -33.93 -14.92
C GLN A 344 44.73 -34.83 -16.09
N LEU A 345 44.32 -34.49 -17.32
CA LEU A 345 44.74 -35.21 -18.51
C LEU A 345 46.25 -35.08 -18.74
N GLN A 346 46.83 -33.89 -18.57
CA GLN A 346 48.28 -33.68 -18.65
C GLN A 346 49.02 -34.54 -17.64
N ALA A 347 48.58 -34.58 -16.37
CA ALA A 347 49.19 -35.42 -15.35
C ALA A 347 49.14 -36.92 -15.72
N ARG A 348 48.01 -37.39 -16.26
CA ARG A 348 47.83 -38.77 -16.73
C ARG A 348 48.71 -39.09 -17.94
N LEU A 349 48.84 -38.18 -18.90
CA LEU A 349 49.72 -38.32 -20.06
C LEU A 349 51.20 -38.40 -19.65
N THR A 350 51.63 -37.51 -18.75
CA THR A 350 52.98 -37.54 -18.18
C THR A 350 53.25 -38.85 -17.46
N SER A 351 52.29 -39.35 -16.66
CA SER A 351 52.41 -40.65 -15.99
C SER A 351 52.45 -41.83 -16.97
N ALA A 352 51.67 -41.77 -18.05
CA ALA A 352 51.58 -42.83 -19.05
C ALA A 352 52.90 -43.06 -19.81
N VAL A 353 53.74 -42.03 -19.96
CA VAL A 353 55.05 -42.15 -20.63
C VAL A 353 56.20 -42.47 -19.68
N VAL A 354 55.99 -42.52 -18.35
CA VAL A 354 57.02 -42.91 -17.37
C VAL A 354 57.64 -44.28 -17.68
N PRO A 355 56.87 -45.33 -18.06
CA PRO A 355 57.46 -46.60 -18.47
C PRO A 355 58.45 -46.45 -19.62
N LEU A 356 58.34 -45.45 -20.50
CA LEU A 356 59.27 -45.26 -21.61
C LEU A 356 60.61 -44.62 -21.19
N ARG A 357 60.71 -44.13 -19.94
CA ARG A 357 61.91 -43.46 -19.41
C ARG A 357 62.83 -44.43 -18.67
N ASP A 358 62.26 -45.21 -17.75
CA ASP A 358 63.02 -46.03 -16.79
C ASP A 358 62.97 -47.53 -17.11
N SER A 359 62.51 -47.88 -18.32
CA SER A 359 62.38 -49.27 -18.77
C SER A 359 63.71 -49.90 -19.17
N THR A 360 63.82 -51.19 -18.88
CA THR A 360 64.82 -52.08 -19.47
C THR A 360 64.57 -52.26 -20.98
N GLY A 361 65.57 -52.73 -21.72
CA GLY A 361 65.44 -52.97 -23.17
C GLY A 361 64.27 -53.90 -23.52
N TRP A 362 64.02 -54.93 -22.71
CA TRP A 362 62.94 -55.88 -22.95
C TRP A 362 61.56 -55.26 -22.74
N CYS A 363 61.41 -54.34 -21.80
CA CYS A 363 60.16 -53.59 -21.61
C CYS A 363 59.86 -52.74 -22.86
N LEU A 364 60.85 -51.97 -23.35
CA LEU A 364 60.68 -51.13 -24.53
C LEU A 364 60.35 -51.96 -25.79
N ALA A 365 61.03 -53.09 -25.97
CA ALA A 365 60.77 -54.00 -27.09
C ALA A 365 59.39 -54.65 -27.02
N ALA A 366 58.93 -55.02 -25.82
CA ALA A 366 57.56 -55.53 -25.61
C ALA A 366 56.52 -54.44 -25.87
N ILE A 367 56.74 -53.20 -25.42
CA ILE A 367 55.86 -52.06 -25.73
C ILE A 367 55.81 -51.81 -27.24
N ALA A 368 56.96 -51.79 -27.92
CA ALA A 368 57.04 -51.60 -29.37
C ALA A 368 56.28 -52.71 -30.12
N ALA A 369 56.48 -53.97 -29.72
CA ALA A 369 55.73 -55.10 -30.27
C ALA A 369 54.21 -54.96 -30.03
N GLY A 370 53.80 -54.45 -28.87
CA GLY A 370 52.41 -54.12 -28.56
C GLY A 370 51.82 -53.02 -29.45
N CYS A 371 52.60 -51.99 -29.77
CA CYS A 371 52.19 -50.90 -30.66
C CYS A 371 52.05 -51.36 -32.12
N GLU A 372 53.02 -52.14 -32.61
CA GLU A 372 53.04 -52.63 -34.00
C GLU A 372 52.03 -53.76 -34.23
N GLY A 373 51.76 -54.57 -33.20
CA GLY A 373 50.86 -55.71 -33.28
C GLY A 373 51.39 -56.87 -34.13
N GLY A 374 50.47 -57.68 -34.64
CA GLY A 374 50.77 -58.73 -35.62
C GLY A 374 51.81 -59.76 -35.15
N PRO A 375 52.70 -60.25 -36.04
CA PRO A 375 53.67 -61.29 -35.72
C PRO A 375 54.64 -60.91 -34.59
N ARG A 376 54.97 -59.62 -34.44
CA ARG A 376 55.86 -59.16 -33.37
C ARG A 376 55.21 -59.30 -32.01
N ARG A 377 53.94 -58.89 -31.85
CA ARG A 377 53.16 -59.14 -30.62
C ARG A 377 52.98 -60.63 -30.35
N GLN A 378 52.66 -61.41 -31.38
CA GLN A 378 52.46 -62.86 -31.25
C GLN A 378 53.71 -63.55 -30.69
N ALA A 379 54.91 -63.15 -31.12
CA ALA A 379 56.16 -63.72 -30.61
C ALA A 379 56.35 -63.52 -29.09
N TRP A 380 55.78 -62.49 -28.50
CA TRP A 380 55.76 -62.28 -27.04
C TRP A 380 54.63 -63.04 -26.37
N GLU A 381 53.44 -63.09 -26.97
CA GLU A 381 52.31 -63.87 -26.44
C GLU A 381 52.64 -65.37 -26.38
N ASP A 382 53.28 -65.89 -27.42
CA ASP A 382 53.76 -67.28 -27.46
C ASP A 382 54.80 -67.55 -26.36
N LEU A 383 55.64 -66.56 -26.00
CA LEU A 383 56.61 -66.69 -24.90
C LEU A 383 55.87 -66.75 -23.55
N LEU A 384 54.85 -65.91 -23.37
CA LEU A 384 53.99 -65.94 -22.18
C LEU A 384 53.30 -67.30 -22.02
N THR A 385 52.75 -67.83 -23.11
CA THR A 385 52.10 -69.15 -23.12
C THR A 385 53.11 -70.26 -22.83
N GLU A 386 54.34 -70.18 -23.35
CA GLU A 386 55.39 -71.15 -23.06
C GLU A 386 55.79 -71.12 -21.57
N ILE A 387 56.01 -69.94 -21.00
CA ILE A 387 56.31 -69.80 -19.56
C ILE A 387 55.19 -70.40 -18.70
N GLN A 388 53.94 -70.07 -19.01
CA GLN A 388 52.77 -70.56 -18.28
C GLN A 388 52.60 -72.08 -18.41
N SER A 389 52.80 -72.63 -19.61
CA SER A 389 52.66 -74.06 -19.84
C SER A 389 53.75 -74.87 -19.13
N VAL A 390 55.00 -74.40 -19.13
CA VAL A 390 56.11 -75.02 -18.39
C VAL A 390 55.87 -74.91 -16.88
N SER A 391 55.40 -73.75 -16.39
CA SER A 391 55.04 -73.57 -14.98
C SER A 391 53.90 -74.50 -14.54
N ALA A 392 52.88 -74.69 -15.38
CA ALA A 392 51.78 -75.60 -15.11
C ALA A 392 52.25 -77.07 -15.11
N LEU A 393 53.11 -77.43 -16.07
CA LEU A 393 53.73 -78.75 -16.14
C LEU A 393 54.59 -79.03 -14.90
N ALA A 394 55.37 -78.04 -14.45
CA ALA A 394 56.18 -78.15 -13.23
C ALA A 394 55.32 -78.35 -11.98
N ALA A 395 54.22 -77.60 -11.85
CA ALA A 395 53.28 -77.73 -10.74
C ALA A 395 52.59 -79.11 -10.72
N GLN A 396 52.17 -79.62 -11.89
CA GLN A 396 51.59 -80.95 -12.03
C GLN A 396 52.61 -82.07 -11.74
N ALA A 397 53.88 -81.86 -12.14
CA ALA A 397 54.97 -82.81 -11.90
C ALA A 397 55.38 -82.87 -10.43
N HIS A 398 55.24 -81.77 -9.69
CA HIS A 398 55.83 -81.61 -8.36
C HIS A 398 55.53 -82.74 -7.35
N PRO A 399 54.28 -83.24 -7.20
CA PRO A 399 53.98 -84.32 -6.25
C PRO A 399 54.72 -85.64 -6.60
N LEU A 400 54.85 -85.95 -7.89
CA LEU A 400 55.53 -87.14 -8.36
C LEU A 400 57.05 -87.00 -8.19
N LEU A 401 57.61 -85.83 -8.50
CA LEU A 401 59.03 -85.57 -8.32
C LEU A 401 59.44 -85.64 -6.84
N LEU A 402 58.65 -85.04 -5.95
CA LEU A 402 58.91 -85.07 -4.50
C LEU A 402 58.80 -86.49 -3.93
N LYS A 403 57.80 -87.27 -4.39
CA LYS A 403 57.58 -88.62 -3.91
C LYS A 403 58.63 -89.60 -4.42
N TYR A 404 59.03 -89.50 -5.68
CA TYR A 404 59.75 -90.56 -6.38
C TYR A 404 61.21 -90.20 -6.75
N ASP A 405 61.61 -88.92 -6.69
CA ASP A 405 62.98 -88.46 -7.01
C ASP A 405 63.59 -89.13 -8.26
N PRO A 406 62.97 -88.94 -9.44
CA PRO A 406 63.41 -89.60 -10.67
C PRO A 406 64.72 -89.02 -11.20
N PHE A 407 65.63 -89.89 -11.62
CA PHE A 407 66.92 -89.56 -12.22
C PHE A 407 67.02 -90.12 -13.65
N LEU A 408 67.48 -89.26 -14.56
CA LEU A 408 67.78 -89.57 -15.96
C LEU A 408 69.20 -89.09 -16.28
N PRO A 409 70.01 -89.86 -17.04
CA PRO A 409 71.32 -89.41 -17.50
C PRO A 409 71.25 -88.14 -18.36
N GLU A 410 72.32 -87.35 -18.38
CA GLU A 410 72.38 -86.12 -19.18
C GLU A 410 72.48 -86.39 -20.69
N ASP A 411 73.19 -87.45 -21.10
CA ASP A 411 73.43 -87.79 -22.51
C ASP A 411 72.27 -88.54 -23.20
N CYS A 412 71.06 -88.49 -22.64
CA CYS A 412 69.93 -89.24 -23.17
C CYS A 412 69.24 -88.47 -24.31
N LEU A 413 68.82 -89.19 -25.37
CA LEU A 413 68.04 -88.61 -26.47
C LEU A 413 66.55 -88.54 -26.08
N PRO A 414 65.98 -87.37 -25.76
CA PRO A 414 64.67 -87.27 -25.12
C PRO A 414 63.55 -87.94 -25.91
N ASP A 415 63.48 -87.73 -27.24
CA ASP A 415 62.45 -88.32 -28.10
C ASP A 415 62.46 -89.86 -28.11
N ARG A 416 63.67 -90.46 -27.99
CA ARG A 416 63.81 -91.92 -27.95
C ARG A 416 63.40 -92.44 -26.57
N VAL A 417 63.86 -91.79 -25.50
CA VAL A 417 63.54 -92.17 -24.12
C VAL A 417 62.04 -92.03 -23.86
N GLU A 418 61.40 -90.97 -24.34
CA GLU A 418 59.95 -90.76 -24.17
C GLU A 418 59.14 -91.86 -24.86
N LYS A 419 59.45 -92.21 -26.11
CA LYS A 419 58.78 -93.31 -26.82
C LYS A 419 58.93 -94.65 -26.11
N VAL A 420 60.11 -94.92 -25.53
CA VAL A 420 60.35 -96.12 -24.74
C VAL A 420 59.53 -96.09 -23.44
N LEU A 421 59.49 -94.95 -22.74
CA LEU A 421 58.66 -94.78 -21.54
C LEU A 421 57.17 -94.97 -21.83
N ASP A 422 56.67 -94.41 -22.94
CA ASP A 422 55.27 -94.57 -23.35
C ASP A 422 54.94 -96.04 -23.65
N ALA A 423 55.82 -96.75 -24.37
CA ALA A 423 55.64 -98.17 -24.66
C ALA A 423 55.65 -99.04 -23.38
N VAL A 424 56.53 -98.73 -22.42
CA VAL A 424 56.59 -99.41 -21.12
C VAL A 424 55.33 -99.13 -20.29
N ILE A 425 54.87 -97.88 -20.25
CA ILE A 425 53.66 -97.46 -19.54
C ILE A 425 52.42 -98.15 -20.13
N GLU A 426 52.28 -98.17 -21.46
CA GLU A 426 51.14 -98.83 -22.14
C GLU A 426 51.13 -100.34 -21.86
N HIS A 427 52.29 -100.98 -21.88
CA HIS A 427 52.41 -102.39 -21.53
C HIS A 427 51.99 -102.67 -20.09
N LEU A 428 52.50 -101.88 -19.13
CA LEU A 428 52.17 -102.03 -17.71
C LEU A 428 50.69 -101.77 -17.41
N GLN A 429 50.04 -100.85 -18.13
CA GLN A 429 48.59 -100.61 -18.02
C GLN A 429 47.76 -101.81 -18.49
N LYS A 430 48.25 -102.58 -19.47
CA LYS A 430 47.56 -103.77 -20.02
C LYS A 430 47.85 -105.07 -19.27
N SER A 431 49.10 -105.30 -18.85
CA SER A 431 49.56 -106.59 -18.31
C SER A 431 49.87 -106.59 -16.80
N GLY A 432 50.03 -105.41 -16.18
CA GLY A 432 50.26 -105.24 -14.74
C GLY A 432 51.61 -105.70 -14.19
N LYS A 433 52.46 -106.38 -14.96
CA LYS A 433 53.78 -106.89 -14.52
C LYS A 433 54.85 -106.82 -15.61
N LEU A 434 56.05 -106.37 -15.26
CA LEU A 434 57.26 -106.48 -16.11
C LEU A 434 57.95 -107.83 -15.86
N SER A 435 57.86 -108.76 -16.82
CA SER A 435 58.55 -110.06 -16.73
C SER A 435 59.98 -110.00 -17.30
N THR A 436 60.88 -110.84 -16.78
CA THR A 436 62.26 -110.98 -17.30
C THR A 436 62.30 -111.39 -18.77
N LEU A 437 61.28 -112.14 -19.23
CA LEU A 437 61.14 -112.57 -20.62
C LEU A 437 60.72 -111.40 -21.54
N THR A 438 59.91 -110.47 -21.03
CA THR A 438 59.54 -109.22 -21.72
C THR A 438 60.76 -108.30 -21.91
N LEU A 439 61.63 -108.21 -20.90
CA LEU A 439 62.87 -107.40 -20.96
C LEU A 439 63.95 -107.97 -21.88
N LEU A 440 63.92 -109.28 -22.16
CA LEU A 440 64.80 -109.92 -23.15
C LEU A 440 64.37 -109.59 -24.59
N MET A 441 63.07 -109.41 -24.84
CA MET A 441 62.51 -109.06 -26.14
C MET A 441 62.65 -107.57 -26.48
N HIS A 442 62.69 -106.70 -25.46
CA HIS A 442 62.84 -105.25 -25.63
C HIS A 442 64.14 -104.74 -24.99
N ARG A 443 65.24 -104.81 -25.74
CA ARG A 443 66.57 -104.37 -25.27
C ARG A 443 66.59 -102.90 -24.82
N ASP A 444 65.90 -102.03 -25.55
CA ASP A 444 65.82 -100.60 -25.24
C ASP A 444 65.12 -100.33 -23.89
N TRP A 445 64.16 -101.17 -23.50
CA TRP A 445 63.47 -101.06 -22.20
C TRP A 445 64.42 -101.42 -21.07
N LYS A 446 65.19 -102.49 -21.25
CA LYS A 446 66.21 -102.90 -20.29
C LYS A 446 67.28 -101.83 -20.13
N THR A 447 67.79 -101.27 -21.23
CA THR A 447 68.76 -100.17 -21.20
C THR A 447 68.22 -98.93 -20.51
N LEU A 448 66.93 -98.61 -20.69
CA LEU A 448 66.28 -97.52 -19.96
C LEU A 448 66.19 -97.81 -18.46
N ILE A 449 65.74 -98.99 -18.05
CA ILE A 449 65.62 -99.36 -16.63
C ILE A 449 66.99 -99.37 -15.94
N ASP A 450 68.02 -99.89 -16.61
CA ASP A 450 69.37 -100.00 -16.07
C ASP A 450 70.03 -98.62 -15.87
N ASN A 451 69.67 -97.63 -16.68
CA ASN A 451 70.27 -96.29 -16.67
C ASN A 451 69.42 -95.22 -15.94
N THR A 452 68.22 -95.57 -15.46
CA THR A 452 67.33 -94.64 -14.75
C THR A 452 67.16 -95.03 -13.29
N ARG A 453 66.94 -94.06 -12.42
CA ARG A 453 66.69 -94.32 -10.99
C ARG A 453 65.46 -93.59 -10.50
N VAL A 454 64.82 -94.15 -9.49
CA VAL A 454 63.69 -93.59 -8.75
C VAL A 454 63.97 -93.88 -7.28
N GLN A 455 64.11 -92.86 -6.44
CA GLN A 455 64.60 -92.98 -5.05
C GLN A 455 65.91 -93.79 -4.95
N GLY A 456 66.81 -93.65 -5.92
CA GLY A 456 68.08 -94.39 -5.98
C GLY A 456 67.99 -95.86 -6.41
N LYS A 457 66.80 -96.38 -6.75
CA LYS A 457 66.57 -97.77 -7.22
C LYS A 457 66.06 -97.80 -8.66
N SER A 458 66.11 -98.96 -9.32
CA SER A 458 65.55 -99.13 -10.67
C SER A 458 64.02 -99.02 -10.67
N PRO A 459 63.39 -98.48 -11.73
CA PRO A 459 61.93 -98.37 -11.81
C PRO A 459 61.27 -99.75 -12.00
N GLU A 460 60.18 -100.02 -11.26
CA GLU A 460 59.53 -101.34 -11.22
C GLU A 460 58.00 -101.26 -11.43
N VAL A 461 57.36 -100.26 -10.81
CA VAL A 461 55.90 -100.07 -10.88
C VAL A 461 55.51 -98.99 -11.87
N LEU A 462 54.27 -99.01 -12.34
CA LEU A 462 53.72 -98.07 -13.31
C LEU A 462 53.98 -96.61 -12.92
N GLU A 463 53.81 -96.27 -11.64
CA GLU A 463 54.02 -94.92 -11.12
C GLU A 463 55.48 -94.44 -11.27
N HIS A 464 56.47 -95.34 -11.21
CA HIS A 464 57.87 -94.99 -11.41
C HIS A 464 58.13 -94.55 -12.85
N PHE A 465 57.58 -95.26 -13.82
CA PHE A 465 57.71 -94.90 -15.24
C PHE A 465 56.90 -93.65 -15.59
N ILE A 466 55.73 -93.44 -14.97
CA ILE A 466 54.97 -92.19 -15.09
C ILE A 466 55.80 -91.01 -14.53
N ALA A 467 56.42 -91.16 -13.36
CA ALA A 467 57.28 -90.12 -12.78
C ALA A 467 58.49 -89.80 -13.66
N LEU A 468 59.15 -90.81 -14.23
CA LEU A 468 60.26 -90.64 -15.19
C LEU A 468 59.82 -89.92 -16.47
N ARG A 469 58.64 -90.24 -17.02
CA ARG A 469 58.09 -89.57 -18.21
C ARG A 469 57.76 -88.11 -17.93
N VAL A 470 57.12 -87.83 -16.80
CA VAL A 470 56.79 -86.46 -16.40
C VAL A 470 58.06 -85.65 -16.14
N PHE A 471 59.08 -86.24 -15.52
CA PHE A 471 60.39 -85.62 -15.32
C PHE A 471 61.11 -85.31 -16.64
N LEU A 472 61.12 -86.26 -17.59
CA LEU A 472 61.69 -86.05 -18.93
C LEU A 472 61.00 -84.90 -19.67
N ARG A 473 59.65 -84.91 -19.69
CA ARG A 473 58.85 -83.84 -20.32
C ARG A 473 59.15 -82.48 -19.71
N LEU A 474 59.23 -82.40 -18.37
CA LEU A 474 59.57 -81.16 -17.68
C LEU A 474 60.99 -80.70 -18.00
N LYS A 475 61.97 -81.62 -18.05
CA LYS A 475 63.36 -81.31 -18.42
C LYS A 475 63.46 -80.74 -19.84
N VAL A 476 62.79 -81.36 -20.82
CA VAL A 476 62.73 -80.85 -22.21
C VAL A 476 62.05 -79.49 -22.28
N ALA A 477 60.91 -79.33 -21.59
CA ALA A 477 60.17 -78.07 -21.56
C ALA A 477 60.99 -76.92 -20.95
N ARG A 478 61.74 -77.18 -19.86
CA ARG A 478 62.67 -76.21 -19.25
C ARG A 478 63.80 -75.81 -20.21
N LEU A 479 64.39 -76.77 -20.93
CA LEU A 479 65.46 -76.49 -21.90
C LEU A 479 64.97 -75.66 -23.09
N ASN A 480 63.78 -75.96 -23.62
CA ASN A 480 63.16 -75.18 -24.70
C ASN A 480 62.87 -73.75 -24.25
N LEU A 481 62.27 -73.59 -23.06
CA LEU A 481 62.00 -72.28 -22.47
C LEU A 481 63.28 -71.46 -22.29
N LEU A 482 64.34 -72.05 -21.72
CA LEU A 482 65.64 -71.40 -21.57
C LEU A 482 66.24 -71.00 -22.92
N GLY A 483 66.21 -71.90 -23.90
CA GLY A 483 66.75 -71.62 -25.24
C GLY A 483 66.00 -70.51 -25.98
N ARG A 484 64.69 -70.39 -25.79
CA ARG A 484 63.92 -69.26 -26.30
C ARG A 484 64.21 -67.98 -25.51
N TRP A 485 64.19 -68.06 -24.17
CA TRP A 485 64.48 -66.93 -23.29
C TRP A 485 65.84 -66.30 -23.58
N GLN A 486 66.87 -67.11 -23.78
CA GLN A 486 68.23 -66.67 -24.11
C GLN A 486 68.30 -65.89 -25.43
N ARG A 487 67.43 -66.23 -26.41
CA ARG A 487 67.39 -65.56 -27.72
C ARG A 487 66.51 -64.31 -27.73
N GLN A 488 65.48 -64.26 -26.87
CA GLN A 488 64.47 -63.20 -26.88
C GLN A 488 64.68 -62.17 -25.76
N MET A 489 64.94 -62.59 -24.52
CA MET A 489 65.02 -61.70 -23.35
C MET A 489 66.43 -61.19 -23.06
N VAL A 490 67.44 -62.05 -23.16
CA VAL A 490 68.84 -61.68 -22.78
C VAL A 490 69.44 -60.58 -23.66
N PRO A 491 69.28 -60.58 -25.00
CA PRO A 491 69.78 -59.49 -25.84
C PRO A 491 69.15 -58.13 -25.50
N LEU A 492 67.96 -58.16 -24.87
CA LEU A 492 67.19 -57.00 -24.46
C LEU A 492 67.43 -56.63 -22.98
N GLY A 493 68.44 -57.23 -22.33
CA GLY A 493 68.80 -56.96 -20.93
C GLY A 493 67.97 -57.72 -19.90
N GLY A 494 67.32 -58.81 -20.27
CA GLY A 494 66.70 -59.76 -19.33
C GLY A 494 67.73 -60.66 -18.63
N PRO A 495 67.35 -61.35 -17.54
CA PRO A 495 68.23 -62.26 -16.81
C PRO A 495 68.69 -63.44 -17.67
N ASP A 496 69.94 -63.86 -17.50
CA ASP A 496 70.51 -65.01 -18.21
C ASP A 496 70.19 -66.35 -17.54
N ALA A 497 70.66 -67.45 -18.14
CA ALA A 497 70.44 -68.80 -17.62
C ALA A 497 71.00 -69.02 -16.20
N MET A 498 72.09 -68.34 -15.82
CA MET A 498 72.65 -68.44 -14.47
C MET A 498 71.73 -67.76 -13.45
N ALA A 499 71.19 -66.59 -13.79
CA ALA A 499 70.24 -65.87 -12.96
C ALA A 499 68.89 -66.60 -12.81
N LEU A 500 68.44 -67.32 -13.85
CA LEU A 500 67.19 -68.08 -13.82
C LEU A 500 67.28 -69.39 -13.03
N GLY A 501 68.47 -69.98 -12.89
CA GLY A 501 68.69 -71.21 -12.13
C GLY A 501 68.08 -72.48 -12.76
N PRO A 502 68.11 -73.62 -12.04
CA PRO A 502 67.72 -74.93 -12.56
C PRO A 502 66.21 -75.14 -12.75
N GLU A 503 65.39 -74.26 -12.15
CA GLU A 503 63.93 -74.24 -12.27
C GLU A 503 63.48 -72.91 -12.89
N PRO A 504 63.81 -72.67 -14.19
CA PRO A 504 63.66 -71.38 -14.84
C PRO A 504 62.22 -70.87 -14.82
N GLU A 505 61.23 -71.76 -14.86
CA GLU A 505 59.81 -71.39 -14.83
C GLU A 505 59.41 -70.63 -13.57
N ARG A 506 60.05 -70.87 -12.42
CA ARG A 506 59.77 -70.16 -11.16
C ARG A 506 60.17 -68.69 -11.20
N ASN A 507 61.19 -68.37 -12.00
CA ASN A 507 61.67 -67.01 -12.17
C ASN A 507 61.01 -66.34 -13.38
N CYS A 508 60.89 -67.04 -14.51
CA CYS A 508 60.25 -66.52 -15.71
C CYS A 508 58.77 -66.17 -15.49
N ILE A 509 58.04 -66.91 -14.65
CA ILE A 509 56.61 -66.63 -14.38
C ILE A 509 56.38 -65.22 -13.82
N GLN A 510 57.35 -64.66 -13.10
CA GLN A 510 57.26 -63.30 -12.53
C GLN A 510 57.26 -62.21 -13.62
N PHE A 511 57.75 -62.52 -14.82
CA PHE A 511 57.75 -61.60 -15.96
C PHE A 511 56.46 -61.64 -16.78
N VAL A 512 55.57 -62.61 -16.57
CA VAL A 512 54.35 -62.75 -17.37
C VAL A 512 53.47 -61.51 -17.25
N TYR A 513 53.27 -61.01 -16.03
CA TYR A 513 52.45 -59.83 -15.79
C TYR A 513 53.10 -58.54 -16.33
N PRO A 514 54.38 -58.22 -16.01
CA PRO A 514 55.07 -57.06 -16.58
C PRO A 514 55.12 -57.03 -18.12
N ILE A 515 55.41 -58.17 -18.77
CA ILE A 515 55.44 -58.26 -20.24
C ILE A 515 54.03 -58.01 -20.80
N ARG A 516 52.98 -58.57 -20.18
CA ARG A 516 51.61 -58.33 -20.61
C ARG A 516 51.20 -56.86 -20.49
N GLN A 517 51.57 -56.21 -19.37
CA GLN A 517 51.36 -54.77 -19.21
C GLN A 517 52.06 -53.97 -20.31
N CYS A 518 53.28 -54.35 -20.69
CA CYS A 518 54.01 -53.71 -21.80
C CYS A 518 53.29 -53.88 -23.15
N LEU A 519 52.85 -55.10 -23.47
CA LEU A 519 52.14 -55.39 -24.72
C LEU A 519 50.80 -54.64 -24.82
N ASP A 520 50.12 -54.48 -23.70
CA ASP A 520 48.79 -53.85 -23.65
C ASP A 520 48.86 -52.32 -23.45
N TRP A 521 50.03 -51.77 -23.12
CA TRP A 521 50.21 -50.35 -22.80
C TRP A 521 49.65 -49.43 -23.90
N PHE A 522 49.95 -49.69 -25.17
CA PHE A 522 49.54 -48.80 -26.26
C PHE A 522 48.01 -48.71 -26.38
N THR A 523 47.33 -49.86 -26.42
CA THR A 523 45.89 -49.93 -26.64
C THR A 523 45.07 -49.59 -25.39
N ILE A 524 45.53 -49.99 -24.20
CA ILE A 524 44.79 -49.82 -22.94
C ILE A 524 45.13 -48.49 -22.26
N THR A 525 46.38 -48.02 -22.37
CA THR A 525 46.84 -46.81 -21.64
C THR A 525 46.98 -45.62 -22.56
N TRP A 526 47.73 -45.73 -23.66
CA TRP A 526 48.10 -44.57 -24.48
C TRP A 526 46.94 -44.09 -25.38
N VAL A 527 46.37 -44.97 -26.20
CA VAL A 527 45.32 -44.61 -27.19
C VAL A 527 44.12 -43.89 -26.55
N PRO A 528 43.57 -44.33 -25.40
CA PRO A 528 42.46 -43.60 -24.76
C PRO A 528 42.85 -42.18 -24.31
N LEU A 529 44.08 -41.99 -23.82
CA LEU A 529 44.54 -40.67 -23.39
C LEU A 529 44.76 -39.73 -24.57
N GLU A 530 45.34 -40.24 -25.66
CA GLU A 530 45.51 -39.51 -26.91
C GLU A 530 44.15 -39.07 -27.47
N GLN A 531 43.17 -39.98 -27.50
CA GLN A 531 41.81 -39.67 -27.94
C GLN A 531 41.16 -38.58 -27.09
N VAL A 532 41.27 -38.64 -25.77
CA VAL A 532 40.73 -37.59 -24.89
C VAL A 532 41.43 -36.25 -25.16
N LEU A 533 42.73 -36.23 -25.43
CA LEU A 533 43.46 -34.99 -25.76
C LEU A 533 43.04 -34.40 -27.11
N ILE A 534 42.86 -35.24 -28.13
CA ILE A 534 42.30 -34.85 -29.43
C ILE A 534 40.87 -34.33 -29.26
N GLU A 535 40.06 -35.05 -28.49
CA GLU A 535 38.72 -34.62 -28.14
C GLU A 535 38.79 -33.25 -27.49
N GLN A 536 39.70 -32.96 -26.55
CA GLN A 536 39.93 -31.63 -25.96
C GLN A 536 40.32 -30.54 -26.97
N GLY A 537 40.50 -30.86 -28.25
CA GLY A 537 40.71 -29.95 -29.37
C GLY A 537 42.17 -29.81 -29.76
N PHE A 538 43.03 -30.68 -29.23
CA PHE A 538 44.46 -30.66 -29.52
C PHE A 538 44.77 -31.35 -30.85
N LEU A 539 45.61 -30.73 -31.66
CA LEU A 539 46.08 -31.28 -32.94
C LEU A 539 47.29 -32.19 -32.71
N TRP A 540 47.06 -33.36 -32.12
CA TRP A 540 48.12 -34.31 -31.74
C TRP A 540 49.07 -34.67 -32.88
N ASN A 541 48.53 -35.00 -34.05
CA ASN A 541 49.34 -35.38 -35.21
C ASN A 541 50.25 -34.24 -35.71
N ALA A 542 49.75 -33.00 -35.70
CA ALA A 542 50.54 -31.84 -36.10
C ALA A 542 51.66 -31.56 -35.09
N PHE A 543 51.36 -31.65 -33.79
CA PHE A 543 52.33 -31.50 -32.71
C PHE A 543 53.44 -32.56 -32.78
N LEU A 544 53.07 -33.84 -32.92
CA LEU A 544 54.05 -34.92 -32.96
C LEU A 544 54.92 -34.84 -34.23
N ALA A 545 54.36 -34.43 -35.37
CA ALA A 545 55.08 -34.29 -36.64
C ALA A 545 56.27 -33.32 -36.57
N GLU A 546 56.21 -32.31 -35.71
CA GLU A 546 57.30 -31.34 -35.49
C GLU A 546 58.47 -31.90 -34.66
N MET A 547 58.26 -33.01 -33.95
CA MET A 547 59.31 -33.60 -33.13
C MET A 547 60.37 -34.26 -34.02
N PRO A 548 61.67 -34.09 -33.71
CA PRO A 548 62.74 -34.67 -34.49
C PRO A 548 62.67 -36.19 -34.49
N VAL A 549 62.97 -36.80 -35.65
CA VAL A 549 63.07 -38.26 -35.77
C VAL A 549 64.30 -38.74 -35.00
N MET A 550 64.14 -39.78 -34.20
CA MET A 550 65.25 -40.40 -33.47
C MET A 550 65.71 -41.69 -34.14
N LEU A 551 66.96 -41.70 -34.59
CA LEU A 551 67.61 -42.84 -35.26
C LEU A 551 68.24 -43.80 -34.24
N VAL A 552 67.42 -44.29 -33.31
CA VAL A 552 67.80 -45.28 -32.29
C VAL A 552 66.74 -46.36 -32.24
N GLU A 553 67.05 -47.49 -31.61
CA GLU A 553 66.09 -48.58 -31.42
C GLU A 553 64.84 -48.07 -30.68
N HIS A 554 63.66 -48.39 -31.22
CA HIS A 554 62.37 -47.89 -30.73
C HIS A 554 62.27 -46.35 -30.68
N GLY A 555 62.95 -45.64 -31.59
CA GLY A 555 63.00 -44.18 -31.65
C GLY A 555 61.63 -43.48 -31.65
N ASP A 556 60.60 -44.09 -32.24
CA ASP A 556 59.23 -43.54 -32.23
C ASP A 556 58.62 -43.45 -30.83
N LEU A 557 58.88 -44.44 -29.95
CA LEU A 557 58.42 -44.43 -28.55
C LEU A 557 59.19 -43.41 -27.72
N LEU A 558 60.50 -43.29 -27.95
CA LEU A 558 61.30 -42.28 -27.26
C LEU A 558 60.90 -40.87 -27.70
N ARG A 559 60.52 -40.70 -28.98
CA ARG A 559 60.04 -39.43 -29.54
C ARG A 559 58.70 -39.05 -28.92
N LEU A 560 57.80 -40.02 -28.79
CA LEU A 560 56.53 -39.87 -28.08
C LEU A 560 56.74 -39.39 -26.64
N ARG A 561 57.66 -40.04 -25.92
CA ARG A 561 58.04 -39.68 -24.55
C ARG A 561 58.55 -38.24 -24.47
N GLU A 562 59.50 -37.86 -25.32
CA GLU A 562 60.07 -36.51 -25.33
C GLU A 562 59.01 -35.44 -25.65
N ALA A 563 58.13 -35.73 -26.62
CA ALA A 563 57.02 -34.86 -26.97
C ALA A 563 56.13 -34.55 -25.76
N VAL A 564 55.72 -35.59 -25.02
CA VAL A 564 54.86 -35.44 -23.84
C VAL A 564 55.57 -34.75 -22.68
N PHE A 565 56.78 -35.19 -22.35
CA PHE A 565 57.47 -34.75 -21.14
C PHE A 565 58.05 -33.33 -21.28
N GLU A 566 58.69 -33.03 -22.41
CA GLU A 566 59.44 -31.78 -22.59
C GLU A 566 58.61 -30.67 -23.26
N LYS A 567 57.72 -31.04 -24.19
CA LYS A 567 57.08 -30.06 -25.09
C LYS A 567 55.59 -29.87 -24.84
N LEU A 568 54.85 -30.90 -24.44
CA LEU A 568 53.39 -30.81 -24.29
C LEU A 568 52.98 -29.98 -23.06
N SER A 569 53.74 -30.08 -21.97
CA SER A 569 53.44 -29.40 -20.69
C SER A 569 53.20 -27.88 -20.83
N PRO A 570 54.13 -27.07 -21.40
CA PRO A 570 53.89 -25.63 -21.57
C PRO A 570 52.77 -25.31 -22.57
N VAL A 571 52.52 -26.19 -23.55
CA VAL A 571 51.43 -26.01 -24.53
C VAL A 571 50.07 -26.17 -23.88
N VAL A 572 49.92 -27.17 -23.01
CA VAL A 572 48.70 -27.41 -22.24
C VAL A 572 48.48 -26.29 -21.22
N ALA A 573 49.51 -25.87 -20.48
CA ALA A 573 49.41 -24.75 -19.53
C ALA A 573 48.92 -23.45 -20.20
N ALA A 574 49.41 -23.14 -21.41
CA ALA A 574 48.95 -21.97 -22.16
C ALA A 574 47.48 -22.07 -22.60
N GLU A 575 46.97 -23.27 -22.88
CA GLU A 575 45.55 -23.50 -23.18
C GLU A 575 44.68 -23.43 -21.92
N VAL A 576 45.13 -23.98 -20.79
CA VAL A 576 44.46 -23.84 -19.48
C VAL A 576 44.26 -22.36 -19.16
N ASN A 577 45.34 -21.56 -19.23
CA ASN A 577 45.29 -20.12 -18.99
C ASN A 577 44.31 -19.38 -19.92
N ARG A 578 44.24 -19.77 -21.20
CA ARG A 578 43.26 -19.22 -22.16
C ARG A 578 41.81 -19.55 -21.76
N ARG A 579 41.54 -20.77 -21.32
CA ARG A 579 40.20 -21.20 -20.87
C ARG A 579 39.78 -20.47 -19.59
N VAL A 580 40.69 -20.36 -18.62
CA VAL A 580 40.47 -19.61 -17.36
C VAL A 580 40.11 -18.16 -17.69
N LEU A 581 40.90 -17.49 -18.55
CA LEU A 581 40.64 -16.11 -18.94
C LEU A 581 39.29 -15.95 -19.63
N ALA A 582 38.96 -16.81 -20.59
CA ALA A 582 37.68 -16.77 -21.30
C ALA A 582 36.48 -16.96 -20.34
N GLN A 583 36.61 -17.85 -19.36
CA GLN A 583 35.60 -18.07 -18.32
C GLN A 583 35.47 -16.83 -17.43
N ASN A 584 36.57 -16.23 -17.00
CA ASN A 584 36.58 -15.01 -16.18
C ASN A 584 35.97 -13.82 -16.90
N GLU A 585 36.27 -13.63 -18.18
CA GLU A 585 35.63 -12.61 -18.99
C GLU A 585 34.11 -12.84 -19.13
N SER A 586 33.67 -14.10 -19.26
CA SER A 586 32.24 -14.44 -19.29
C SER A 586 31.56 -14.09 -17.96
N LYS A 587 32.20 -14.44 -16.83
CA LYS A 587 31.73 -14.07 -15.48
C LYS A 587 31.63 -12.55 -15.34
N LEU A 588 32.68 -11.80 -15.69
CA LEU A 588 32.70 -10.33 -15.63
C LEU A 588 31.60 -9.69 -16.51
N ARG A 589 31.40 -10.18 -17.74
CA ARG A 589 30.29 -9.73 -18.61
C ARG A 589 28.92 -10.02 -18.01
N ASN A 590 28.77 -11.13 -17.30
CA ASN A 590 27.52 -11.44 -16.60
C ASN A 590 27.29 -10.47 -15.42
N VAL A 591 28.33 -10.14 -14.65
CA VAL A 591 28.24 -9.12 -13.59
C VAL A 591 27.81 -7.78 -14.16
N GLU A 592 28.43 -7.35 -15.26
CA GLU A 592 28.08 -6.10 -15.95
C GLU A 592 26.61 -6.10 -16.38
N ARG A 593 26.14 -7.17 -17.05
CA ARG A 593 24.76 -7.31 -17.49
C ARG A 593 23.77 -7.31 -16.31
N GLN A 594 24.09 -7.98 -15.21
CA GLN A 594 23.24 -8.01 -14.02
C GLN A 594 23.06 -6.62 -13.42
N ILE A 595 24.13 -5.83 -13.34
CA ILE A 595 24.07 -4.45 -12.84
C ILE A 595 23.34 -3.56 -13.85
N GLU A 596 23.57 -3.76 -15.16
CA GLU A 596 22.96 -2.98 -16.23
C GLU A 596 21.43 -3.14 -16.26
N LEU A 597 20.91 -4.36 -16.14
CA LEU A 597 19.47 -4.65 -16.06
C LEU A 597 18.81 -3.95 -14.87
N ASN A 598 19.51 -3.84 -13.74
CA ASN A 598 19.04 -3.10 -12.56
C ASN A 598 19.23 -1.58 -12.70
N SER A 599 19.89 -1.11 -13.76
CA SER A 599 20.20 0.31 -14.01
C SER A 599 19.35 0.95 -15.12
N ALA A 600 18.45 0.22 -15.78
CA ALA A 600 17.73 0.64 -16.99
C ALA A 600 16.54 1.60 -16.76
N GLY A 601 16.48 2.31 -15.62
CA GLY A 601 15.41 3.25 -15.26
C GLY A 601 15.83 4.74 -15.27
N ALA A 602 14.85 5.65 -15.33
CA ALA A 602 15.03 7.10 -15.47
C ALA A 602 15.63 7.82 -14.24
N THR A 603 15.65 7.21 -13.06
CA THR A 603 16.23 7.77 -11.83
C THR A 603 17.08 6.73 -11.11
N LYS A 604 18.40 6.74 -11.39
CA LYS A 604 19.35 5.74 -10.90
C LYS A 604 19.82 6.07 -9.49
N ALA A 605 19.86 5.07 -8.61
CA ALA A 605 20.59 5.14 -7.34
C ALA A 605 22.08 5.39 -7.59
N GLU A 606 22.69 6.33 -6.86
CA GLU A 606 24.11 6.68 -6.98
C GLU A 606 24.99 5.46 -6.72
N VAL A 607 24.61 4.61 -5.75
CA VAL A 607 25.36 3.39 -5.43
C VAL A 607 25.42 2.40 -6.61
N ILE A 608 24.37 2.34 -7.43
CA ILE A 608 24.31 1.47 -8.61
C ILE A 608 25.18 2.02 -9.74
N GLN A 609 25.22 3.35 -9.89
CA GLN A 609 26.14 3.98 -10.84
C GLN A 609 27.60 3.75 -10.46
N GLN A 610 27.92 3.83 -9.16
CA GLN A 610 29.25 3.53 -8.65
C GLN A 610 29.65 2.07 -8.88
N LEU A 611 28.75 1.12 -8.60
CA LEU A 611 28.96 -0.31 -8.91
C LEU A 611 29.20 -0.54 -10.41
N PHE A 612 28.37 0.04 -11.27
CA PHE A 612 28.51 -0.10 -12.72
C PHE A 612 29.83 0.48 -13.24
N MET A 613 30.22 1.66 -12.77
CA MET A 613 31.51 2.29 -13.11
C MET A 613 32.69 1.47 -12.61
N ALA A 614 32.60 0.87 -11.41
CA ALA A 614 33.64 0.01 -10.87
C ALA A 614 33.81 -1.26 -11.71
N VAL A 615 32.71 -1.90 -12.14
CA VAL A 615 32.77 -3.06 -13.03
C VAL A 615 33.35 -2.70 -14.40
N LYS A 616 32.89 -1.61 -15.02
CA LYS A 616 33.43 -1.15 -16.32
C LYS A 616 34.91 -0.82 -16.29
N ARG A 617 35.41 -0.29 -15.17
CA ARG A 617 36.82 0.06 -14.99
C ARG A 617 37.65 -1.07 -14.38
N LEU A 618 37.02 -2.19 -14.03
CA LEU A 618 37.65 -3.31 -13.33
C LEU A 618 38.35 -2.87 -12.02
N ASP A 619 37.71 -1.97 -11.27
CA ASP A 619 38.23 -1.40 -10.02
C ASP A 619 37.65 -2.13 -8.80
N ALA A 620 38.41 -3.08 -8.26
CA ALA A 620 37.98 -3.92 -7.13
C ALA A 620 37.71 -3.12 -5.85
N GLN A 621 38.50 -2.08 -5.58
CA GLN A 621 38.35 -1.27 -4.38
C GLN A 621 37.05 -0.45 -4.43
N ARG A 622 36.78 0.21 -5.56
CA ARG A 622 35.52 0.96 -5.74
C ARG A 622 34.31 0.04 -5.75
N TYR A 623 34.43 -1.15 -6.32
CA TYR A 623 33.36 -2.15 -6.28
C TYR A 623 33.01 -2.53 -4.84
N ARG A 624 34.02 -2.81 -4.00
CA ARG A 624 33.85 -3.14 -2.58
C ARG A 624 33.16 -2.01 -1.81
N GLN A 625 33.58 -0.76 -2.02
CA GLN A 625 32.97 0.40 -1.38
C GLN A 625 31.49 0.53 -1.75
N ALA A 626 31.17 0.47 -3.04
CA ALA A 626 29.79 0.59 -3.51
C ALA A 626 28.91 -0.61 -3.08
N PHE A 627 29.47 -1.82 -3.04
CA PHE A 627 28.78 -3.01 -2.55
C PHE A 627 28.46 -2.92 -1.05
N ASN A 628 29.40 -2.43 -0.24
CA ASN A 628 29.18 -2.22 1.18
C ASN A 628 28.10 -1.16 1.42
N GLN A 629 28.12 -0.06 0.65
CA GLN A 629 27.06 0.95 0.70
C GLN A 629 25.70 0.37 0.31
N LEU A 630 25.63 -0.44 -0.75
CA LEU A 630 24.39 -1.12 -1.16
C LEU A 630 23.88 -2.06 -0.06
N SER A 631 24.78 -2.80 0.58
CA SER A 631 24.46 -3.72 1.68
C SER A 631 23.93 -2.97 2.90
N HIS A 632 24.53 -1.81 3.21
CA HIS A 632 24.06 -0.92 4.27
C HIS A 632 22.64 -0.40 3.98
N LEU A 633 22.40 0.15 2.78
CA LEU A 633 21.08 0.61 2.33
C LEU A 633 20.04 -0.52 2.37
N HIS A 634 20.43 -1.75 2.01
CA HIS A 634 19.55 -2.91 2.09
C HIS A 634 19.18 -3.26 3.54
N SER A 635 20.12 -3.15 4.47
CA SER A 635 19.89 -3.41 5.90
C SER A 635 18.96 -2.37 6.54
N GLN A 636 19.03 -1.11 6.10
CA GLN A 636 18.22 0.02 6.58
C GLN A 636 16.77 0.03 6.07
N ARG A 637 16.41 -0.83 5.09
CA ARG A 637 15.04 -0.88 4.54
C ARG A 637 13.97 -1.10 5.60
N LYS A 638 14.24 -1.97 6.57
CA LYS A 638 13.31 -2.25 7.67
C LYS A 638 13.12 -1.02 8.56
N ASP A 639 14.21 -0.33 8.88
CA ASP A 639 14.19 0.88 9.69
C ASP A 639 13.44 2.02 8.98
N LEU A 640 13.64 2.18 7.66
CA LEU A 640 12.90 3.17 6.87
C LEU A 640 11.40 2.85 6.78
N GLN A 641 11.04 1.59 6.58
CA GLN A 641 9.64 1.17 6.58
C GLN A 641 8.99 1.47 7.94
N ARG A 642 9.69 1.13 9.02
CA ARG A 642 9.25 1.38 10.39
C ARG A 642 9.10 2.88 10.69
N ARG A 643 10.06 3.70 10.25
CA ARG A 643 10.01 5.17 10.31
C ARG A 643 8.76 5.70 9.61
N HIS A 644 8.45 5.21 8.40
CA HIS A 644 7.27 5.63 7.66
C HIS A 644 5.96 5.27 8.40
N GLU A 645 5.86 4.04 8.92
CA GLU A 645 4.69 3.60 9.70
C GLU A 645 4.44 4.49 10.93
N LEU A 646 5.50 4.81 11.68
CA LEU A 646 5.43 5.66 12.87
C LEU A 646 5.08 7.11 12.52
N LEU A 647 5.66 7.65 11.45
CA LEU A 647 5.33 9.00 10.96
C LEU A 647 3.87 9.07 10.51
N VAL A 648 3.34 8.08 9.80
CA VAL A 648 1.93 8.05 9.37
C VAL A 648 0.97 7.99 10.57
N LYS A 649 1.32 7.26 11.64
CA LYS A 649 0.53 7.26 12.88
C LYS A 649 0.54 8.64 13.53
N LEU A 650 1.69 9.29 13.62
CA LEU A 650 1.85 10.61 14.24
C LEU A 650 1.13 11.72 13.45
N ASP A 651 1.24 11.68 12.12
CA ASP A 651 0.70 12.68 11.18
C ASP A 651 -0.83 12.87 11.32
N LYS A 652 -1.57 11.80 11.69
CA LYS A 652 -3.02 11.85 11.92
C LYS A 652 -3.45 12.76 13.07
N VAL A 653 -2.58 12.95 14.06
CA VAL A 653 -2.89 13.68 15.31
C VAL A 653 -2.03 14.93 15.47
N ALA A 654 -0.81 14.93 14.93
CA ALA A 654 0.15 16.04 15.00
C ALA A 654 0.93 16.20 13.67
N PRO A 655 0.28 16.70 12.60
CA PRO A 655 0.89 16.76 11.27
C PRO A 655 2.13 17.66 11.21
N ALA A 656 2.12 18.80 11.91
CA ALA A 656 3.29 19.69 11.95
C ALA A 656 4.50 19.05 12.63
N TRP A 657 4.26 18.27 13.68
CA TRP A 657 5.33 17.54 14.37
C TRP A 657 5.88 16.38 13.53
N ALA A 658 4.98 15.61 12.90
CA ALA A 658 5.39 14.56 11.97
C ALA A 658 6.21 15.12 10.80
N ALA A 659 5.82 16.28 10.25
CA ALA A 659 6.60 16.98 9.23
C ALA A 659 7.98 17.42 9.75
N ALA A 660 8.06 18.03 10.95
CA ALA A 660 9.32 18.45 11.54
C ALA A 660 10.31 17.28 11.74
N ILE A 661 9.83 16.11 12.17
CA ILE A 661 10.68 14.90 12.29
C ILE A 661 11.05 14.37 10.91
N ARG A 662 10.10 14.31 9.96
CA ARG A 662 10.30 13.82 8.59
C ARG A 662 11.41 14.61 7.88
N ASP A 663 11.33 15.93 7.99
CA ASP A 663 12.23 16.89 7.35
C ASP A 663 13.47 17.20 8.21
N ARG A 664 13.57 16.59 9.40
CA ARG A 664 14.68 16.71 10.35
C ARG A 664 14.99 18.17 10.72
N LEU A 665 13.94 18.94 11.01
CA LEU A 665 14.04 20.36 11.34
C LEU A 665 14.43 20.58 12.81
N ASP A 666 15.42 21.44 13.03
CA ASP A 666 15.90 21.88 14.35
C ASP A 666 16.10 20.70 15.33
N ILE A 667 15.54 20.81 16.54
CA ILE A 667 15.58 19.80 17.61
C ILE A 667 14.91 18.47 17.22
N HIS A 668 14.07 18.45 16.18
CA HIS A 668 13.39 17.23 15.70
C HIS A 668 14.24 16.43 14.70
N GLY A 669 15.39 16.99 14.27
CA GLY A 669 16.40 16.28 13.49
C GLY A 669 17.41 15.49 14.34
N GLU A 670 17.42 15.69 15.66
CA GLU A 670 18.36 15.01 16.56
C GLU A 670 18.01 13.54 16.78
N ARG A 671 18.97 12.78 17.34
CA ARG A 671 18.82 11.35 17.65
C ARG A 671 17.90 11.11 18.84
N ASP A 672 17.98 11.99 19.84
CA ASP A 672 17.36 11.80 21.14
C ASP A 672 16.18 12.76 21.28
N LEU A 673 15.23 12.37 22.13
CA LEU A 673 14.03 13.17 22.37
C LEU A 673 14.39 14.44 23.16
N PRO A 674 13.83 15.62 22.81
CA PRO A 674 14.12 16.87 23.51
C PRO A 674 13.75 16.87 25.01
N GLY A 675 12.80 16.02 25.41
CA GLY A 675 12.36 15.93 26.80
C GLY A 675 11.22 14.93 27.00
N ASP A 676 10.50 15.07 28.12
CA ASP A 676 9.34 14.23 28.44
C ASP A 676 8.18 14.50 27.48
N CYS A 677 7.84 13.47 26.70
CA CYS A 677 6.85 13.55 25.64
C CYS A 677 5.42 13.56 26.17
N ALA A 678 5.13 12.90 27.29
CA ALA A 678 3.81 12.92 27.88
C ALA A 678 3.51 14.33 28.42
N MET A 679 4.51 14.96 29.05
CA MET A 679 4.40 16.35 29.50
C MET A 679 4.31 17.33 28.35
N ALA A 680 5.12 17.17 27.30
CA ALA A 680 5.03 18.02 26.11
C ALA A 680 3.70 17.87 25.36
N TRP A 681 3.15 16.65 25.26
CA TRP A 681 1.83 16.42 24.65
C TRP A 681 0.71 17.09 25.44
N GLN A 682 0.71 16.93 26.77
CA GLN A 682 -0.26 17.58 27.65
C GLN A 682 -0.14 19.11 27.55
N TRP A 683 1.08 19.64 27.56
CA TRP A 683 1.33 21.06 27.40
C TRP A 683 0.75 21.59 26.07
N ARG A 684 1.04 20.91 24.96
CA ARG A 684 0.58 21.33 23.62
C ARG A 684 -0.94 21.23 23.47
N GLN A 685 -1.57 20.19 24.00
CA GLN A 685 -3.04 20.04 24.02
C GLN A 685 -3.71 21.18 24.80
N LEU A 686 -3.18 21.54 25.97
CA LEU A 686 -3.72 22.64 26.78
C LEU A 686 -3.50 24.00 26.10
N GLN A 687 -2.32 24.23 25.50
CA GLN A 687 -2.01 25.49 24.81
C GLN A 687 -2.91 25.69 23.59
N ASP A 688 -3.01 24.71 22.70
CA ASP A 688 -3.82 24.81 21.49
C ASP A 688 -5.33 24.92 21.83
N GLU A 689 -5.79 24.30 22.92
CA GLU A 689 -7.17 24.44 23.45
C GLU A 689 -7.42 25.86 24.00
N LEU A 690 -6.51 26.41 24.81
CA LEU A 690 -6.64 27.79 25.30
C LEU A 690 -6.55 28.82 24.18
N ASP A 691 -5.66 28.61 23.20
CA ASP A 691 -5.56 29.46 22.01
C ASP A 691 -6.84 29.37 21.17
N ALA A 692 -7.46 28.19 21.04
CA ALA A 692 -8.75 28.02 20.37
C ALA A 692 -9.87 28.79 21.10
N ARG A 693 -9.91 28.72 22.43
CA ARG A 693 -10.88 29.48 23.25
C ARG A 693 -10.66 30.98 23.15
N ALA A 694 -9.41 31.44 23.21
CA ALA A 694 -9.04 32.85 23.14
C ALA A 694 -9.32 33.50 21.78
N ARG A 695 -9.37 32.72 20.68
CA ARG A 695 -9.74 33.23 19.34
C ARG A 695 -11.20 33.67 19.24
N THR A 696 -12.07 33.25 20.16
CA THR A 696 -13.50 33.58 20.12
C THR A 696 -13.77 34.85 20.95
N SER A 697 -13.90 36.00 20.29
CA SER A 697 -14.24 37.26 20.95
C SER A 697 -15.73 37.30 21.33
N LEU A 698 -16.01 37.37 22.64
CA LEU A 698 -17.37 37.55 23.16
C LEU A 698 -17.98 38.88 22.69
N GLU A 699 -17.17 39.94 22.60
CA GLU A 699 -17.59 41.27 22.15
C GLU A 699 -18.05 41.23 20.69
N ASP A 700 -17.29 40.55 19.81
CA ASP A 700 -17.63 40.43 18.39
C ASP A 700 -18.94 39.66 18.19
N LEU A 701 -19.16 38.58 18.95
CA LEU A 701 -20.40 37.81 18.91
C LEU A 701 -21.59 38.63 19.40
N GLN A 702 -21.43 39.40 20.48
CA GLN A 702 -22.48 40.28 21.00
C GLN A 702 -22.83 41.40 20.00
N GLU A 703 -21.83 42.03 19.40
CA GLU A 703 -22.02 43.06 18.39
C GLU A 703 -22.73 42.49 17.15
N ARG A 704 -22.33 41.29 16.72
CA ARG A 704 -22.97 40.58 15.61
C ARG A 704 -24.44 40.26 15.89
N ILE A 705 -24.78 39.81 17.11
CA ILE A 705 -26.17 39.58 17.52
C ILE A 705 -26.98 40.88 17.45
N ALA A 706 -26.46 41.99 17.97
CA ALA A 706 -27.15 43.27 17.96
C ALA A 706 -27.41 43.79 16.53
N ARG A 707 -26.43 43.63 15.63
CA ARG A 707 -26.56 43.96 14.21
C ARG A 707 -27.62 43.09 13.52
N LEU A 708 -27.54 41.76 13.67
CA LEU A 708 -28.50 40.82 13.09
C LEU A 708 -29.93 41.03 13.61
N SER A 709 -30.12 41.31 14.90
CA SER A 709 -31.45 41.61 15.47
C SER A 709 -32.07 42.88 14.89
N THR A 710 -31.26 43.93 14.70
CA THR A 710 -31.71 45.19 14.10
C THR A 710 -32.08 45.00 12.63
N GLU A 711 -31.27 44.24 11.90
CA GLU A 711 -31.53 43.91 10.50
C GLU A 711 -32.80 43.06 10.35
N LEU A 712 -32.98 42.04 11.21
CA LEU A 712 -34.17 41.21 11.25
C LEU A 712 -35.44 42.04 11.46
N GLN A 713 -35.40 43.02 12.37
CA GLN A 713 -36.53 43.91 12.63
C GLN A 713 -36.88 44.76 11.40
N ARG A 714 -35.86 45.34 10.73
CA ARG A 714 -36.05 46.12 9.50
C ARG A 714 -36.66 45.28 8.39
N VAL A 715 -36.07 44.11 8.10
CA VAL A 715 -36.56 43.18 7.07
C VAL A 715 -37.98 42.70 7.38
N THR A 716 -38.30 42.46 8.66
CA THR A 716 -39.66 42.07 9.06
C THR A 716 -40.67 43.21 8.84
N ALA A 717 -40.31 44.46 9.15
CA ALA A 717 -41.18 45.60 8.88
C ALA A 717 -41.44 45.80 7.37
N ASP A 718 -40.38 45.72 6.55
CA ASP A 718 -40.47 45.80 5.08
C ASP A 718 -41.34 44.64 4.53
N LEU A 719 -41.16 43.43 5.06
CA LEU A 719 -41.95 42.25 4.67
C LEU A 719 -43.44 42.44 4.97
N VAL A 720 -43.77 42.94 6.18
CA VAL A 720 -45.15 43.24 6.58
C VAL A 720 -45.76 44.30 5.66
N GLU A 721 -45.01 45.36 5.33
CA GLU A 721 -45.45 46.38 4.38
C GLU A 721 -45.81 45.76 3.02
N LYS A 722 -44.87 45.02 2.40
CA LYS A 722 -45.08 44.45 1.06
C LYS A 722 -46.25 43.48 1.03
N LYS A 723 -46.36 42.61 2.04
CA LYS A 723 -47.48 41.66 2.15
C LYS A 723 -48.83 42.36 2.34
N ALA A 724 -48.90 43.36 3.22
CA ALA A 724 -50.14 44.10 3.47
C ALA A 724 -50.60 44.87 2.23
N TRP A 725 -49.70 45.56 1.53
CA TRP A 725 -50.03 46.29 0.30
C TRP A 725 -50.36 45.36 -0.88
N ALA A 726 -49.70 44.21 -1.00
CA ALA A 726 -50.06 43.20 -2.00
C ALA A 726 -51.47 42.65 -1.74
N ALA A 727 -51.79 42.31 -0.49
CA ALA A 727 -53.12 41.86 -0.09
C ALA A 727 -54.18 42.95 -0.34
N GLN A 728 -53.86 44.21 -0.04
CA GLN A 728 -54.74 45.35 -0.33
C GLN A 728 -55.00 45.49 -1.83
N ALA A 729 -53.96 45.44 -2.66
CA ALA A 729 -54.08 45.55 -4.11
C ALA A 729 -54.90 44.41 -4.73
N ARG A 730 -54.77 43.18 -4.20
CA ARG A 730 -55.61 42.02 -4.58
C ARG A 730 -57.07 42.19 -4.19
N ARG A 731 -57.34 42.73 -3.00
CA ARG A 731 -58.70 42.88 -2.48
C ARG A 731 -59.48 43.97 -3.22
N THR A 732 -58.83 45.04 -3.68
CA THR A 732 -59.51 46.16 -4.32
C THR A 732 -59.97 45.82 -5.75
N THR A 733 -61.29 45.71 -5.95
CA THR A 733 -61.90 45.48 -7.27
C THR A 733 -61.78 46.71 -8.18
N LEU A 734 -61.96 46.52 -9.50
CA LEU A 734 -61.94 47.63 -10.46
C LEU A 734 -63.00 48.69 -10.14
N GLU A 735 -64.18 48.26 -9.71
CA GLU A 735 -65.27 49.13 -9.26
C GLU A 735 -64.87 49.97 -8.04
N GLN A 736 -64.24 49.35 -7.04
CA GLN A 736 -63.74 50.04 -5.85
C GLN A 736 -62.61 51.03 -6.18
N ARG A 737 -61.71 50.70 -7.13
CA ARG A 737 -60.67 51.63 -7.60
C ARG A 737 -61.27 52.85 -8.31
N GLN A 738 -62.27 52.63 -9.16
CA GLN A 738 -63.00 53.71 -9.82
C GLN A 738 -63.77 54.57 -8.82
N ALA A 739 -64.36 53.97 -7.79
CA ALA A 739 -65.05 54.68 -6.71
C ALA A 739 -64.09 55.57 -5.90
N LEU A 740 -62.89 55.08 -5.55
CA LEU A 740 -61.84 55.85 -4.85
C LEU A 740 -61.36 57.04 -5.70
N GLN A 741 -61.09 56.82 -6.99
CA GLN A 741 -60.68 57.88 -7.92
C GLN A 741 -61.80 58.91 -8.17
N GLY A 742 -63.04 58.43 -8.33
CA GLY A 742 -64.23 59.26 -8.48
C GLY A 742 -64.49 60.11 -7.24
N TRP A 743 -64.34 59.53 -6.05
CA TRP A 743 -64.42 60.22 -4.77
C TRP A 743 -63.37 61.32 -4.67
N LYS A 744 -62.09 61.00 -4.96
CA LYS A 744 -60.99 61.98 -4.98
C LYS A 744 -61.26 63.14 -5.95
N ALA A 745 -61.76 62.83 -7.14
CA ALA A 745 -62.12 63.85 -8.14
C ALA A 745 -63.29 64.73 -7.68
N LEU A 746 -64.30 64.16 -7.00
CA LEU A 746 -65.40 64.92 -6.41
C LEU A 746 -64.94 65.80 -5.25
N MET A 747 -64.13 65.27 -4.34
CA MET A 747 -63.59 66.03 -3.20
C MET A 747 -62.71 67.21 -3.66
N LYS A 748 -61.87 67.01 -4.69
CA LYS A 748 -61.11 68.11 -5.32
C LYS A 748 -62.01 69.19 -5.91
N LYS A 749 -63.18 68.83 -6.46
CA LYS A 749 -64.20 69.78 -6.98
C LYS A 749 -65.02 70.46 -5.87
N VAL A 750 -65.16 69.84 -4.70
CA VAL A 750 -65.84 70.42 -3.53
C VAL A 750 -64.99 71.52 -2.89
N GLY A 751 -63.66 71.35 -2.84
CA GLY A 751 -62.72 72.35 -2.30
C GLY A 751 -63.09 72.79 -0.89
N LYS A 752 -63.15 74.12 -0.62
CA LYS A 752 -63.54 74.68 0.70
C LYS A 752 -65.05 74.55 1.03
N GLY A 753 -65.83 73.82 0.24
CA GLY A 753 -67.22 73.46 0.56
C GLY A 753 -68.28 74.57 0.47
N LYS A 754 -67.94 75.78 -0.02
CA LYS A 754 -68.84 76.96 -0.04
C LYS A 754 -69.61 77.20 -1.34
N GLY A 755 -69.50 76.31 -2.34
CA GLY A 755 -70.15 76.49 -3.66
C GLY A 755 -71.61 76.00 -3.69
N LYS A 756 -72.46 76.60 -4.54
CA LYS A 756 -73.88 76.17 -4.74
C LYS A 756 -74.05 74.69 -5.11
N ARG A 757 -73.03 74.06 -5.73
CA ARG A 757 -73.03 72.63 -6.10
C ARG A 757 -72.40 71.71 -5.05
N ALA A 758 -71.81 72.27 -3.98
CA ALA A 758 -71.11 71.49 -2.95
C ALA A 758 -72.02 70.47 -2.22
N PRO A 759 -73.29 70.77 -1.87
CA PRO A 759 -74.15 69.77 -1.23
C PRO A 759 -74.42 68.55 -2.10
N ARG A 760 -74.62 68.75 -3.41
CA ARG A 760 -74.83 67.66 -4.38
C ARG A 760 -73.55 66.85 -4.61
N LEU A 761 -72.40 67.51 -4.73
CA LEU A 761 -71.10 66.84 -4.88
C LEU A 761 -70.72 66.04 -3.62
N LEU A 762 -71.04 66.57 -2.42
CA LEU A 762 -70.85 65.86 -1.15
C LEU A 762 -71.77 64.64 -1.01
N ALA A 763 -73.02 64.72 -1.49
CA ALA A 763 -73.93 63.58 -1.52
C ALA A 763 -73.45 62.46 -2.47
N ALA A 764 -72.97 62.84 -3.66
CA ALA A 764 -72.37 61.90 -4.61
C ALA A 764 -71.05 61.29 -4.07
N ALA A 765 -70.21 62.11 -3.42
CA ALA A 765 -69.01 61.61 -2.75
C ALA A 765 -69.35 60.64 -1.61
N ARG A 766 -70.40 60.88 -0.82
CA ARG A 766 -70.85 59.93 0.21
C ARG A 766 -71.22 58.56 -0.38
N GLN A 767 -71.91 58.53 -1.53
CA GLN A 767 -72.24 57.26 -2.20
C GLN A 767 -71.01 56.53 -2.78
N LEU A 768 -70.01 57.24 -3.29
CA LEU A 768 -68.75 56.61 -3.71
C LEU A 768 -67.89 56.15 -2.53
N MET A 769 -67.95 56.86 -1.40
CA MET A 769 -67.23 56.49 -0.17
C MET A 769 -67.77 55.18 0.41
N LEU A 770 -69.09 54.98 0.33
CA LEU A 770 -69.80 53.73 0.66
C LEU A 770 -69.17 52.50 -0.02
N VAL A 771 -68.95 52.59 -1.34
CA VAL A 771 -68.29 51.55 -2.13
C VAL A 771 -66.79 51.46 -1.77
N SER A 772 -66.15 52.60 -1.52
CA SER A 772 -64.70 52.68 -1.21
C SER A 772 -64.31 52.16 0.18
N GLN A 773 -65.19 52.27 1.17
CA GLN A 773 -64.95 51.80 2.56
C GLN A 773 -64.80 50.28 2.63
N THR A 774 -65.52 49.54 1.78
CA THR A 774 -65.44 48.07 1.70
C THR A 774 -64.05 47.56 1.25
N CYS A 775 -63.22 48.43 0.68
CA CYS A 775 -61.85 48.14 0.28
C CYS A 775 -60.84 48.37 1.42
N CYS A 776 -61.15 49.19 2.42
CA CYS A 776 -60.20 49.55 3.48
C CYS A 776 -59.96 48.36 4.43
N PRO A 777 -58.70 47.96 4.67
CA PRO A 777 -58.41 46.73 5.39
C PRO A 777 -58.40 46.91 6.90
N CYS A 778 -58.21 48.14 7.40
CA CYS A 778 -58.35 48.46 8.82
C CYS A 778 -59.27 49.67 9.01
N LEU A 779 -60.28 49.50 9.87
CA LEU A 779 -61.22 50.55 10.25
C LEU A 779 -61.10 50.81 11.76
N ASP A 780 -60.93 52.08 12.13
CA ASP A 780 -60.88 52.52 13.53
C ASP A 780 -62.23 53.15 13.92
N TYR A 781 -62.84 52.65 14.99
CA TYR A 781 -64.14 53.10 15.50
C TYR A 781 -64.08 53.47 16.99
N ALA A 782 -64.54 54.68 17.33
CA ALA A 782 -64.67 55.15 18.71
C ALA A 782 -66.14 55.26 19.11
N PHE A 783 -66.49 54.68 20.25
CA PHE A 783 -67.81 54.86 20.87
C PHE A 783 -67.84 56.18 21.64
N GLU A 784 -68.02 57.32 20.97
CA GLU A 784 -68.31 58.58 21.66
C GLU A 784 -69.80 58.68 21.98
N SER A 785 -70.17 58.47 23.25
CA SER A 785 -71.44 58.96 23.76
C SER A 785 -71.35 60.48 23.88
N ARG A 786 -71.95 61.23 22.95
CA ARG A 786 -72.28 62.64 23.25
C ARG A 786 -73.32 62.63 24.36
N SER A 787 -72.90 63.01 25.56
CA SER A 787 -73.78 63.41 26.65
C SER A 787 -74.51 64.69 26.22
N GLY A 788 -75.66 64.52 25.56
CA GLY A 788 -76.67 65.54 25.37
C GLY A 788 -77.92 65.09 26.13
N GLU A 789 -78.45 66.00 26.95
CA GLU A 789 -79.59 65.85 27.85
C GLU A 789 -80.76 65.09 27.22
N PHE A 790 -81.24 64.04 27.93
CA PHE A 790 -82.64 63.75 28.21
C PHE A 790 -82.75 62.86 29.45
#